data_AF-A0A7X8R548-F1
#
_entry.id   AF-A0A7X8R548-F1
#
_cell.length_a   1.000
_cell.length_b   1.000
_cell.length_c   1.000
_cell.angle_alpha   90.00
_cell.angle_beta   90.00
_cell.angle_gamma   90.00
#
_symmetry.space_group_name_H-M   'P 1'
#
loop_
_entity.id
_entity.type
_entity.pdbx_description
1 polymer ?
#
loop_
_entity_poly.entity_id
_entity_poly.type
_entity_poly.pdbx_seq_one_letter_code
_entity_poly.pdbx_strand_id
1 'polypeptide(L)'
;MEDRVRRRAILLIGMIVLFSHIGDGVIPGLGVDRVEAQTEDYHRFLEENYADSLIENSTYPAWVSYQLWLRDLARKFFYETMKWQQPDGRIYSSLNIWRMDDETELFLAWTPYYLLTGDEAIYTAVKKILLVYYARNKTRFDHGYFKDPFPDTEHTMEALILLANLAYVKPGDTEVVTLLRDLVEHCGNFAPGCEPWYNPVTRHMRSLGPGTRGIDANCPYGVDWPFNMQFAKLAFAYYNATKDANYLNWAQDYLDGWINSMDRNLLQNGAPMMPWEVDPVTGAFGTCSGKWYDNKWQWGWGWDNGSFEGIRDSRGAFLDCYRLTGQRVYVEKMKRMVNFCFDQSSNDAPAIYLQNGVWTNDNRCYDAAKIITALSLQDRQPDPSYESRLLDWYRFIDYPTIEQQLWYFRRYNDAGAILSVLKTAVKQVSKNLVQIDSMTAVPPDPDNFPDIEGIEGLTMTAFGGLLFDRGEMPWTEVLYFRQDNSLGLEPGVAGMVMASDDTVRVVSLFNTNSSSRVVKLQADFLPKMIQSVRVNQGAPEPVNALLASVTLPAEQLIQVTLRLGGGDATPPLPAKNLRLVQATETSLAMAWDTPDPAEDGDTAAGYVIKRNQTELARQNGLQFVDSGLSESTSYTYEVMSLDFSGNVSETGVSASFTTLADAAPPLLESAALVDSTHLSLVFNEPVKLASVATLSQYAIVPTVSILRAELLQDKKSVLLHTAAHRDGVDYTLTVTGIQDSSKAMNAMAAAQFNYSFTLPIQAREITPTTYRVKQVAEDDSVYIDRSYTLQAIPAGLSGQSRIVTANNDKYATEAAFLTFRVSKHVHVYVAYDRDVTTPPFWLQSWTRTDWLVETSDSPFICYKKYFPPGVVTLGGNEGVGSNSMYLVFMTPAEDASPPAPPTGLWAAPWAGQ
;
A
#
# COMPACT_ATOMS: atom_id res chain seq x y z
N MET A 1 -12.15 32.25 -58.50
CA MET A 1 -12.29 30.80 -58.75
C MET A 1 -10.98 30.15 -59.19
N GLU A 2 -9.81 30.77 -58.94
CA GLU A 2 -8.49 30.19 -59.26
C GLU A 2 -7.63 29.82 -58.03
N ASP A 3 -8.15 29.97 -56.81
CA ASP A 3 -7.39 29.67 -55.58
C ASP A 3 -7.82 28.37 -54.87
N ARG A 4 -8.78 27.63 -55.46
CA ARG A 4 -9.25 26.32 -54.94
C ARG A 4 -8.57 25.11 -55.59
N VAL A 5 -7.75 25.30 -56.63
CA VAL A 5 -7.09 24.20 -57.36
C VAL A 5 -5.64 24.00 -56.92
N ARG A 6 -4.95 25.02 -56.39
CA ARG A 6 -3.56 24.88 -55.89
C ARG A 6 -3.45 24.20 -54.52
N ARG A 7 -4.46 24.31 -53.64
CA ARG A 7 -4.46 23.63 -52.33
C ARG A 7 -4.77 22.13 -52.37
N ARG A 8 -5.23 21.58 -53.52
CA ARG A 8 -5.49 20.14 -53.69
C ARG A 8 -4.32 19.34 -54.29
N ALA A 9 -3.21 19.99 -54.66
CA ALA A 9 -2.06 19.33 -55.28
C ALA A 9 -0.93 18.96 -54.28
N ILE A 10 -0.96 19.46 -53.04
CA ILE A 10 0.06 19.12 -52.01
C ILE A 10 -0.40 17.97 -51.10
N LEU A 11 -1.70 17.66 -51.08
CA LEU A 11 -2.26 16.53 -50.31
C LEU A 11 -2.30 15.20 -51.06
N LEU A 12 -1.86 15.14 -52.33
CA LEU A 12 -1.92 13.93 -53.15
C LEU A 12 -0.56 13.22 -53.37
N ILE A 13 0.54 13.75 -52.83
CA ILE A 13 1.88 13.13 -52.95
C ILE A 13 2.30 12.42 -51.64
N GLY A 14 1.63 12.68 -50.52
CA GLY A 14 1.92 12.03 -49.23
C GLY A 14 1.17 10.71 -48.95
N MET A 15 0.26 10.27 -49.83
CA MET A 15 -0.63 9.12 -49.57
C MET A 15 -0.30 7.83 -50.35
N ILE A 16 0.83 7.78 -51.08
CA ILE A 16 1.23 6.56 -51.81
C ILE A 16 2.74 6.31 -51.66
N VAL A 17 3.28 6.15 -50.45
CA VAL A 17 4.46 5.31 -50.18
C VAL A 17 4.49 5.01 -48.67
N LEU A 18 3.78 4.00 -48.18
CA LEU A 18 4.14 3.27 -46.95
C LEU A 18 3.21 2.07 -46.74
N PHE A 19 3.21 1.14 -47.69
CA PHE A 19 3.03 -0.28 -47.39
C PHE A 19 3.75 -1.09 -48.47
N SER A 20 4.97 -1.53 -48.17
CA SER A 20 5.52 -2.81 -48.65
C SER A 20 6.83 -3.13 -47.92
N HIS A 21 6.76 -4.19 -47.10
CA HIS A 21 7.77 -5.25 -46.90
C HIS A 21 9.24 -4.89 -46.57
N ILE A 22 9.61 -5.25 -45.33
CA ILE A 22 10.77 -6.08 -44.90
C ILE A 22 12.06 -5.97 -45.74
N GLY A 23 13.16 -5.56 -45.08
CA GLY A 23 14.52 -5.92 -45.50
C GLY A 23 15.62 -5.00 -44.97
N ASP A 24 16.33 -5.48 -43.95
CA ASP A 24 17.72 -5.19 -43.51
C ASP A 24 18.44 -3.88 -43.90
N GLY A 25 18.94 -3.20 -42.87
CA GLY A 25 20.35 -2.78 -42.81
C GLY A 25 20.71 -1.29 -43.04
N VAL A 26 21.45 -0.78 -42.05
CA VAL A 26 22.50 0.27 -42.14
C VAL A 26 22.09 1.75 -41.97
N ILE A 27 22.45 2.29 -40.79
CA ILE A 27 22.75 3.71 -40.49
C ILE A 27 24.02 4.10 -41.29
N PRO A 28 24.15 5.27 -41.98
CA PRO A 28 24.32 6.54 -41.26
C PRO A 28 23.90 7.87 -41.93
N GLY A 29 23.51 8.80 -41.05
CA GLY A 29 24.02 10.16 -41.07
C GLY A 29 23.29 11.16 -41.96
N LEU A 30 22.37 11.92 -41.38
CA LEU A 30 22.15 13.30 -41.77
C LEU A 30 22.11 14.17 -40.52
N GLY A 31 23.04 15.12 -40.49
CA GLY A 31 23.37 15.97 -39.37
C GLY A 31 22.27 16.97 -39.04
N VAL A 32 22.22 17.24 -37.75
CA VAL A 32 21.55 18.36 -37.12
C VAL A 32 22.27 19.64 -37.55
N ASP A 33 21.54 20.56 -38.17
CA ASP A 33 21.85 21.99 -38.11
C ASP A 33 20.55 22.81 -38.11
N ARG A 34 20.31 23.44 -36.95
CA ARG A 34 19.44 24.60 -36.67
C ARG A 34 18.12 24.73 -37.44
N VAL A 35 17.05 24.32 -36.76
CA VAL A 35 15.80 25.09 -36.70
C VAL A 35 15.48 25.33 -35.22
N GLU A 36 16.21 26.25 -34.60
CA GLU A 36 15.85 26.81 -33.30
C GLU A 36 14.67 27.78 -33.49
N ALA A 37 13.64 27.62 -32.64
CA ALA A 37 12.51 28.53 -32.41
C ALA A 37 11.19 28.40 -33.23
N GLN A 38 10.93 27.32 -33.98
CA GLN A 38 9.59 27.11 -34.58
C GLN A 38 9.00 25.68 -34.47
N THR A 39 9.66 24.77 -33.76
CA THR A 39 9.25 23.35 -33.73
C THR A 39 8.15 23.04 -32.70
N GLU A 40 8.07 23.72 -31.56
CA GLU A 40 7.02 23.45 -30.56
C GLU A 40 5.62 23.84 -31.05
N ASP A 41 5.46 25.01 -31.68
CA ASP A 41 4.16 25.44 -32.22
C ASP A 41 3.76 24.63 -33.45
N TYR A 42 4.72 24.12 -34.24
CA TYR A 42 4.42 23.31 -35.42
C TYR A 42 4.05 21.86 -35.07
N HIS A 43 4.69 21.25 -34.09
CA HIS A 43 4.29 19.93 -33.56
C HIS A 43 2.95 20.00 -32.82
N ARG A 44 2.74 21.04 -32.00
CA ARG A 44 1.46 21.34 -31.33
C ARG A 44 0.32 21.57 -32.33
N PHE A 45 0.58 22.34 -33.40
CA PHE A 45 -0.37 22.57 -34.48
C PHE A 45 -0.70 21.29 -35.26
N LEU A 46 0.27 20.39 -35.47
CA LEU A 46 0.03 19.13 -36.19
C LEU A 46 -0.78 18.13 -35.36
N GLU A 47 -0.56 18.00 -34.05
CA GLU A 47 -1.33 17.08 -33.21
C GLU A 47 -2.75 17.58 -32.91
N GLU A 48 -2.93 18.88 -32.64
CA GLU A 48 -4.25 19.49 -32.42
C GLU A 48 -5.16 19.35 -33.65
N ASN A 49 -4.65 19.69 -34.84
CA ASN A 49 -5.45 19.60 -36.07
C ASN A 49 -5.61 18.17 -36.58
N TYR A 50 -4.64 17.28 -36.33
CA TYR A 50 -4.75 15.87 -36.75
C TYR A 50 -5.76 15.12 -35.89
N ALA A 51 -5.78 15.35 -34.57
CA ALA A 51 -6.76 14.74 -33.69
C ALA A 51 -8.17 15.28 -33.89
N ASP A 52 -8.33 16.59 -34.02
CA ASP A 52 -9.63 17.17 -34.35
C ASP A 52 -10.12 16.63 -35.70
N SER A 53 -9.23 16.43 -36.70
CA SER A 53 -9.62 15.81 -37.97
C SER A 53 -9.96 14.31 -37.88
N LEU A 54 -9.30 13.52 -37.02
CA LEU A 54 -9.62 12.12 -36.79
C LEU A 54 -10.95 11.96 -36.03
N ILE A 55 -11.22 12.87 -35.10
CA ILE A 55 -12.42 12.87 -34.25
C ILE A 55 -13.62 13.44 -35.02
N GLU A 56 -13.46 14.48 -35.83
CA GLU A 56 -14.50 15.00 -36.73
C GLU A 56 -14.93 13.98 -37.78
N ASN A 57 -14.03 13.04 -38.15
CA ASN A 57 -14.34 11.92 -39.02
C ASN A 57 -14.83 10.67 -38.26
N SER A 58 -14.96 10.72 -36.93
CA SER A 58 -15.49 9.60 -36.15
C SER A 58 -17.02 9.47 -36.29
N THR A 59 -17.52 8.24 -36.28
CA THR A 59 -18.97 7.93 -36.36
C THR A 59 -19.67 8.04 -35.00
N TYR A 60 -18.95 8.45 -33.95
CA TYR A 60 -19.40 8.42 -32.55
C TYR A 60 -19.48 9.86 -31.97
N PRO A 61 -20.18 10.08 -30.84
CA PRO A 61 -20.20 11.38 -30.19
C PRO A 61 -18.78 11.86 -29.82
N ALA A 62 -18.47 13.14 -30.06
CA ALA A 62 -17.11 13.67 -29.88
C ALA A 62 -16.51 13.39 -28.49
N TRP A 63 -17.31 13.50 -27.42
CA TRP A 63 -16.85 13.21 -26.05
C TRP A 63 -16.34 11.77 -25.88
N VAL A 64 -16.93 10.79 -26.58
CA VAL A 64 -16.50 9.38 -26.54
C VAL A 64 -15.07 9.27 -27.06
N SER A 65 -14.82 9.89 -28.21
CA SER A 65 -13.51 9.87 -28.86
C SER A 65 -12.44 10.54 -28.00
N TYR A 66 -12.72 11.73 -27.43
CA TYR A 66 -11.77 12.39 -26.52
C TYR A 66 -11.57 11.61 -25.21
N GLN A 67 -12.62 11.01 -24.64
CA GLN A 67 -12.50 10.23 -23.41
C GLN A 67 -11.60 9.00 -23.60
N LEU A 68 -11.83 8.24 -24.67
CA LEU A 68 -11.02 7.06 -24.98
C LEU A 68 -9.57 7.45 -25.30
N TRP A 69 -9.38 8.52 -26.07
CA TRP A 69 -8.05 8.99 -26.42
C TRP A 69 -7.28 9.51 -25.20
N LEU A 70 -7.93 10.29 -24.33
CA LEU A 70 -7.36 10.76 -23.08
C LEU A 70 -6.96 9.59 -22.17
N ARG A 71 -7.81 8.56 -22.09
CA ARG A 71 -7.48 7.33 -21.35
C ARG A 71 -6.21 6.68 -21.90
N ASP A 72 -6.06 6.57 -23.22
CA ASP A 72 -4.88 5.97 -23.84
C ASP A 72 -3.63 6.84 -23.69
N LEU A 73 -3.75 8.17 -23.79
CA LEU A 73 -2.66 9.12 -23.56
C LEU A 73 -2.18 9.05 -22.11
N ALA A 74 -3.09 9.06 -21.16
CA ALA A 74 -2.79 8.90 -19.75
C ALA A 74 -2.06 7.58 -19.47
N ARG A 75 -2.53 6.48 -20.07
CA ARG A 75 -1.83 5.20 -19.97
C ARG A 75 -0.40 5.32 -20.46
N LYS A 76 -0.18 5.90 -21.66
CA LYS A 76 1.18 6.07 -22.21
C LYS A 76 2.05 6.92 -21.29
N PHE A 77 1.53 8.07 -20.86
CA PHE A 77 2.21 8.95 -19.93
C PHE A 77 2.66 8.19 -18.67
N PHE A 78 1.78 7.38 -18.07
CA PHE A 78 2.14 6.54 -16.94
C PHE A 78 3.37 5.66 -17.22
N TYR A 79 3.34 4.90 -18.31
CA TYR A 79 4.44 3.99 -18.65
C TYR A 79 5.73 4.74 -18.97
N GLU A 80 5.66 5.92 -19.58
CA GLU A 80 6.82 6.78 -19.83
C GLU A 80 7.41 7.32 -18.52
N THR A 81 6.57 7.78 -17.58
CA THR A 81 7.00 8.16 -16.23
C THR A 81 7.67 6.98 -15.50
N MET A 82 7.12 5.77 -15.64
CA MET A 82 7.64 4.57 -14.99
C MET A 82 8.98 4.07 -15.55
N LYS A 83 9.44 4.56 -16.71
CA LYS A 83 10.82 4.27 -17.18
C LYS A 83 11.89 4.87 -16.27
N TRP A 84 11.56 5.95 -15.57
CA TRP A 84 12.45 6.61 -14.62
C TRP A 84 12.41 5.98 -13.23
N GLN A 85 11.47 5.05 -12.99
CA GLN A 85 11.37 4.33 -11.72
C GLN A 85 12.54 3.34 -11.56
N GLN A 86 13.28 3.51 -10.48
CA GLN A 86 14.38 2.65 -10.07
C GLN A 86 13.88 1.29 -9.54
N PRO A 87 14.75 0.25 -9.46
CA PRO A 87 14.36 -1.07 -8.98
C PRO A 87 13.76 -1.07 -7.57
N ASP A 88 14.15 -0.13 -6.71
CA ASP A 88 13.57 0.02 -5.38
C ASP A 88 12.19 0.69 -5.39
N GLY A 89 11.84 1.46 -6.42
CA GLY A 89 10.55 2.14 -6.58
C GLY A 89 10.65 3.66 -6.68
N ARG A 90 11.83 4.25 -6.45
CA ARG A 90 12.02 5.71 -6.51
C ARG A 90 12.11 6.21 -7.93
N ILE A 91 11.64 7.42 -8.18
CA ILE A 91 12.03 8.18 -9.37
C ILE A 91 13.34 8.93 -9.08
N TYR A 92 13.47 9.50 -7.87
CA TYR A 92 14.60 10.33 -7.51
C TYR A 92 15.61 9.61 -6.60
N SER A 93 16.89 9.69 -6.95
CA SER A 93 17.97 9.01 -6.22
C SER A 93 18.33 9.67 -4.88
N SER A 94 18.13 10.98 -4.76
CA SER A 94 18.44 11.76 -3.54
C SER A 94 17.42 12.88 -3.30
N LEU A 95 16.51 12.65 -2.35
CA LEU A 95 15.55 13.64 -1.88
C LEU A 95 15.73 13.82 -0.37
N ASN A 96 15.55 15.05 0.12
CA ASN A 96 15.37 15.31 1.54
C ASN A 96 13.94 14.90 1.94
N ILE A 97 13.60 15.03 3.23
CA ILE A 97 12.27 14.65 3.72
C ILE A 97 11.12 15.37 2.99
N TRP A 98 11.30 16.66 2.68
CA TRP A 98 10.33 17.57 2.06
C TRP A 98 10.06 17.35 0.58
N ARG A 99 10.93 16.62 -0.10
CA ARG A 99 10.75 16.32 -1.52
C ARG A 99 10.25 14.90 -1.74
N MET A 100 10.29 14.07 -0.67
CA MET A 100 9.81 12.70 -0.76
C MET A 100 8.28 12.63 -0.82
N ASP A 101 7.61 13.59 -0.19
CA ASP A 101 6.18 13.80 -0.29
C ASP A 101 5.78 14.29 -1.69
N ASP A 102 6.44 15.32 -2.25
CA ASP A 102 6.26 15.70 -3.66
C ASP A 102 6.40 14.51 -4.64
N GLU A 103 7.36 13.61 -4.39
CA GLU A 103 7.54 12.38 -5.19
C GLU A 103 6.30 11.47 -5.14
N THR A 104 5.58 11.42 -4.02
CA THR A 104 4.32 10.66 -3.89
C THR A 104 3.12 11.40 -4.46
N GLU A 105 3.10 12.73 -4.45
CA GLU A 105 2.00 13.54 -4.98
C GLU A 105 1.77 13.34 -6.48
N LEU A 106 2.87 13.14 -7.24
CA LEU A 106 2.84 12.74 -8.66
C LEU A 106 1.92 11.53 -8.93
N PHE A 107 1.64 10.74 -7.88
CA PHE A 107 0.89 9.49 -7.98
C PHE A 107 -0.56 9.55 -7.48
N LEU A 108 -1.00 10.67 -6.89
CA LEU A 108 -2.34 10.79 -6.30
C LEU A 108 -3.46 10.62 -7.34
N ALA A 109 -3.28 11.21 -8.53
CA ALA A 109 -4.25 11.20 -9.62
C ALA A 109 -4.43 9.81 -10.29
N TRP A 110 -3.62 8.81 -9.95
CA TRP A 110 -3.65 7.49 -10.59
C TRP A 110 -4.60 6.50 -9.92
N THR A 111 -4.95 6.70 -8.65
CA THR A 111 -5.90 5.79 -7.96
C THR A 111 -7.31 5.82 -8.59
N PRO A 112 -7.88 6.97 -9.02
CA PRO A 112 -9.11 6.99 -9.82
C PRO A 112 -8.93 6.38 -11.20
N TYR A 113 -7.78 6.58 -11.84
CA TYR A 113 -7.49 5.98 -13.13
C TYR A 113 -7.47 4.44 -13.02
N TYR A 114 -6.92 3.90 -11.93
CA TYR A 114 -7.02 2.48 -11.59
C TYR A 114 -8.48 2.04 -11.40
N LEU A 115 -9.32 2.78 -10.69
CA LEU A 115 -10.76 2.46 -10.60
C LEU A 115 -11.43 2.39 -11.99
N LEU A 116 -10.99 3.23 -12.93
CA LEU A 116 -11.61 3.35 -14.26
C LEU A 116 -11.16 2.22 -15.19
N THR A 117 -9.93 1.75 -15.02
CA THR A 117 -9.27 0.85 -15.97
C THR A 117 -8.96 -0.54 -15.40
N GLY A 118 -8.91 -0.70 -14.09
CA GLY A 118 -8.42 -1.91 -13.43
C GLY A 118 -6.98 -2.29 -13.79
N ASP A 119 -6.15 -1.37 -14.28
CA ASP A 119 -4.76 -1.67 -14.65
C ASP A 119 -3.93 -1.91 -13.38
N GLU A 120 -3.73 -3.18 -13.03
CA GLU A 120 -2.97 -3.60 -11.85
C GLU A 120 -1.50 -3.14 -11.86
N ALA A 121 -0.92 -2.85 -13.04
CA ALA A 121 0.44 -2.31 -13.11
C ALA A 121 0.52 -0.91 -12.50
N ILE A 122 -0.53 -0.10 -12.70
CA ILE A 122 -0.64 1.24 -12.11
C ILE A 122 -0.71 1.14 -10.59
N TYR A 123 -1.64 0.32 -10.08
CA TYR A 123 -1.78 0.11 -8.63
C TYR A 123 -0.47 -0.35 -8.00
N THR A 124 0.18 -1.35 -8.62
CA THR A 124 1.43 -1.95 -8.11
C THR A 124 2.56 -0.92 -8.04
N ALA A 125 2.73 -0.12 -9.08
CA ALA A 125 3.79 0.87 -9.13
C ALA A 125 3.55 2.05 -8.16
N VAL A 126 2.30 2.53 -8.04
CA VAL A 126 1.91 3.54 -7.04
C VAL A 126 2.16 3.01 -5.62
N LYS A 127 1.72 1.78 -5.32
CA LYS A 127 1.98 1.11 -4.05
C LYS A 127 3.48 1.02 -3.76
N LYS A 128 4.30 0.66 -4.75
CA LYS A 128 5.75 0.51 -4.59
C LYS A 128 6.43 1.82 -4.16
N ILE A 129 6.08 2.94 -4.77
CA ILE A 129 6.63 4.27 -4.41
C ILE A 129 6.30 4.60 -2.96
N LEU A 130 5.05 4.39 -2.56
CA LEU A 130 4.61 4.62 -1.18
C LEU A 130 5.32 3.71 -0.17
N LEU A 131 5.51 2.42 -0.49
CA LEU A 131 6.22 1.50 0.39
C LEU A 131 7.69 1.91 0.56
N VAL A 132 8.32 2.48 -0.46
CA VAL A 132 9.67 3.05 -0.32
C VAL A 132 9.66 4.28 0.57
N TYR A 133 8.73 5.21 0.37
CA TYR A 133 8.56 6.37 1.24
C TYR A 133 8.47 5.93 2.70
N TYR A 134 7.58 4.97 2.99
CA TYR A 134 7.37 4.45 4.34
C TYR A 134 8.62 3.73 4.87
N ALA A 135 9.27 2.88 4.07
CA ALA A 135 10.48 2.14 4.47
C ALA A 135 11.67 3.06 4.79
N ARG A 136 11.87 4.13 4.02
CA ARG A 136 12.95 5.13 4.24
C ARG A 136 12.76 5.89 5.54
N ASN A 137 11.52 6.14 5.92
CA ASN A 137 11.18 6.88 7.13
C ASN A 137 10.91 5.97 8.34
N LYS A 138 10.87 4.64 8.17
CA LYS A 138 10.57 3.67 9.24
C LYS A 138 11.42 3.84 10.52
N THR A 139 12.70 4.18 10.40
CA THR A 139 13.56 4.39 11.59
C THR A 139 13.24 5.69 12.34
N ARG A 140 12.63 6.64 11.64
CA ARG A 140 12.17 7.94 12.15
C ARG A 140 10.71 7.91 12.56
N PHE A 141 9.97 6.87 12.16
CA PHE A 141 8.57 6.69 12.52
C PHE A 141 8.38 5.95 13.85
N ASP A 142 7.33 6.34 14.56
CA ASP A 142 6.70 5.63 15.66
C ASP A 142 5.21 5.57 15.34
N HIS A 143 4.67 4.35 15.21
CA HIS A 143 3.26 4.15 14.86
C HIS A 143 2.84 5.00 13.63
N GLY A 144 3.63 4.89 12.56
CA GLY A 144 3.38 5.57 11.30
C GLY A 144 3.68 7.07 11.23
N TYR A 145 3.96 7.75 12.35
CA TYR A 145 4.30 9.19 12.40
C TYR A 145 5.73 9.45 12.81
N PHE A 146 6.29 10.63 12.49
CA PHE A 146 7.63 11.00 12.95
C PHE A 146 7.74 10.98 14.48
N LYS A 147 8.83 10.41 15.00
CA LYS A 147 9.10 10.28 16.45
C LYS A 147 9.13 11.62 17.17
N ASP A 148 9.75 12.60 16.53
CA ASP A 148 9.91 13.95 17.04
C ASP A 148 8.80 14.85 16.49
N PRO A 149 8.35 15.88 17.23
CA PRO A 149 7.39 16.87 16.74
C PRO A 149 7.94 17.53 15.48
N PHE A 150 7.49 17.05 14.33
CA PHE A 150 7.89 17.57 13.04
C PHE A 150 6.97 18.76 12.73
N PRO A 151 7.51 19.96 12.47
CA PRO A 151 6.71 21.19 12.44
C PRO A 151 5.81 21.34 11.20
N ASP A 152 5.77 20.35 10.31
CA ASP A 152 5.09 20.44 9.03
C ASP A 152 4.33 19.13 8.72
N THR A 153 3.13 19.13 9.27
CA THR A 153 2.20 18.02 9.19
C THR A 153 1.52 17.93 7.82
N GLU A 154 1.50 19.03 7.06
CA GLU A 154 0.97 19.13 5.70
C GLU A 154 1.64 18.12 4.77
N HIS A 155 2.92 18.32 4.53
CA HIS A 155 3.74 17.46 3.68
C HIS A 155 3.84 16.03 4.24
N THR A 156 3.81 15.88 5.58
CA THR A 156 3.80 14.55 6.22
C THR A 156 2.52 13.78 5.85
N MET A 157 1.35 14.43 5.86
CA MET A 157 0.07 13.78 5.61
C MET A 157 -0.23 13.61 4.12
N GLU A 158 0.34 14.45 3.25
CA GLU A 158 0.14 14.37 1.79
C GLU A 158 0.73 13.10 1.16
N ALA A 159 1.85 12.60 1.69
CA ALA A 159 2.34 11.27 1.29
C ALA A 159 1.47 10.14 1.87
N LEU A 160 1.01 10.31 3.12
CA LEU A 160 0.29 9.28 3.86
C LEU A 160 -1.16 9.13 3.40
N ILE A 161 -1.76 10.15 2.82
CA ILE A 161 -3.09 10.04 2.25
C ILE A 161 -3.13 9.17 0.99
N LEU A 162 -2.02 9.04 0.26
CA LEU A 162 -1.91 8.06 -0.82
C LEU A 162 -2.14 6.63 -0.28
N LEU A 163 -1.75 6.36 0.97
CA LEU A 163 -2.04 5.10 1.65
C LEU A 163 -3.54 4.91 1.86
N ALA A 164 -4.24 5.95 2.31
CA ALA A 164 -5.69 5.95 2.43
C ALA A 164 -6.36 5.72 1.07
N ASN A 165 -5.88 6.37 0.01
CA ASN A 165 -6.41 6.17 -1.34
C ASN A 165 -6.20 4.74 -1.85
N LEU A 166 -5.02 4.15 -1.62
CA LEU A 166 -4.75 2.76 -1.98
C LEU A 166 -5.60 1.76 -1.18
N ALA A 167 -5.75 1.98 0.13
CA ALA A 167 -6.63 1.18 0.98
C ALA A 167 -8.10 1.31 0.54
N TYR A 168 -8.49 2.52 0.12
CA TYR A 168 -9.82 2.82 -0.34
C TYR A 168 -10.15 2.10 -1.65
N VAL A 169 -9.28 2.21 -2.67
CA VAL A 169 -9.55 1.58 -3.99
C VAL A 169 -9.36 0.07 -3.98
N LYS A 170 -8.57 -0.47 -3.05
CA LYS A 170 -8.31 -1.92 -2.93
C LYS A 170 -8.28 -2.37 -1.45
N PRO A 171 -9.44 -2.45 -0.79
CA PRO A 171 -9.53 -2.76 0.64
C PRO A 171 -9.05 -4.17 1.02
N GLY A 172 -8.88 -5.07 0.04
CA GLY A 172 -8.30 -6.39 0.25
C GLY A 172 -6.76 -6.42 0.34
N ASP A 173 -6.06 -5.31 0.11
CA ASP A 173 -4.60 -5.27 0.26
C ASP A 173 -4.20 -5.15 1.74
N THR A 174 -3.93 -6.30 2.37
CA THR A 174 -3.66 -6.37 3.81
C THR A 174 -2.40 -5.61 4.23
N GLU A 175 -1.41 -5.47 3.35
CA GLU A 175 -0.17 -4.72 3.66
C GLU A 175 -0.48 -3.22 3.75
N VAL A 176 -1.18 -2.68 2.75
CA VAL A 176 -1.62 -1.28 2.72
C VAL A 176 -2.55 -0.97 3.89
N VAL A 177 -3.52 -1.84 4.16
CA VAL A 177 -4.47 -1.66 5.27
C VAL A 177 -3.78 -1.76 6.64
N THR A 178 -2.76 -2.61 6.79
CA THR A 178 -1.99 -2.71 8.04
C THR A 178 -1.18 -1.45 8.30
N LEU A 179 -0.54 -0.89 7.27
CA LEU A 179 0.18 0.39 7.38
C LEU A 179 -0.79 1.53 7.68
N LEU A 180 -1.99 1.52 7.08
CA LEU A 180 -3.00 2.53 7.37
C LEU A 180 -3.48 2.44 8.82
N ARG A 181 -3.68 1.23 9.36
CA ARG A 181 -4.01 1.03 10.77
C ARG A 181 -3.00 1.68 11.71
N ASP A 182 -1.71 1.46 11.43
CA ASP A 182 -0.59 2.00 12.20
C ASP A 182 -0.63 3.53 12.24
N LEU A 183 -1.08 4.19 11.17
CA LEU A 183 -1.34 5.63 11.18
C LEU A 183 -2.59 6.00 12.00
N VAL A 184 -3.73 5.36 11.75
CA VAL A 184 -4.99 5.87 12.31
C VAL A 184 -5.18 5.58 13.79
N GLU A 185 -4.39 4.70 14.41
CA GLU A 185 -4.54 4.39 15.85
C GLU A 185 -4.30 5.58 16.77
N HIS A 186 -3.63 6.64 16.31
CA HIS A 186 -3.49 7.87 17.08
C HIS A 186 -4.76 8.73 17.12
N CYS A 187 -5.64 8.61 16.11
CA CYS A 187 -6.83 9.44 15.96
C CYS A 187 -7.63 9.51 17.27
N GLY A 188 -8.00 8.36 17.83
CA GLY A 188 -8.86 8.27 19.02
C GLY A 188 -8.16 7.86 20.31
N ASN A 189 -6.85 8.06 20.42
CA ASN A 189 -6.02 7.53 21.52
C ASN A 189 -6.04 5.99 21.60
N PHE A 190 -6.12 5.31 20.44
CA PHE A 190 -6.17 3.86 20.37
C PHE A 190 -4.76 3.23 20.46
N ALA A 191 -3.72 3.99 20.10
CA ALA A 191 -2.32 3.57 20.18
C ALA A 191 -1.82 3.45 21.64
N PRO A 192 -1.37 2.26 22.09
CA PRO A 192 -0.86 2.09 23.44
C PRO A 192 0.53 2.70 23.60
N GLY A 193 0.78 3.40 24.72
CA GLY A 193 2.10 3.95 25.04
C GLY A 193 2.40 5.32 24.44
N CYS A 194 1.45 5.91 23.70
CA CYS A 194 1.50 7.29 23.23
C CYS A 194 0.66 8.20 24.12
N GLU A 195 1.02 9.48 24.21
CA GLU A 195 0.20 10.49 24.88
C GLU A 195 -1.18 10.62 24.19
N PRO A 196 -2.26 10.93 24.93
CA PRO A 196 -3.60 11.01 24.36
C PRO A 196 -3.77 12.29 23.51
N TRP A 197 -3.60 12.15 22.20
CA TRP A 197 -3.71 13.18 21.16
C TRP A 197 -5.09 13.80 20.99
N TYR A 198 -6.15 13.05 21.30
CA TYR A 198 -7.52 13.51 21.15
C TYR A 198 -8.12 13.86 22.50
N ASN A 199 -8.73 15.03 22.62
CA ASN A 199 -9.54 15.38 23.79
C ASN A 199 -11.02 15.07 23.52
N PRO A 200 -11.60 14.01 24.12
CA PRO A 200 -13.00 13.65 23.88
C PRO A 200 -14.00 14.62 24.52
N VAL A 201 -13.56 15.52 25.40
CA VAL A 201 -14.45 16.50 26.05
C VAL A 201 -14.76 17.67 25.12
N THR A 202 -13.72 18.27 24.55
CA THR A 202 -13.83 19.37 23.58
C THR A 202 -13.99 18.85 22.15
N ARG A 203 -13.66 17.58 21.91
CA ARG A 203 -13.65 16.90 20.61
C ARG A 203 -12.64 17.51 19.64
N HIS A 204 -11.44 17.79 20.14
CA HIS A 204 -10.36 18.44 19.38
C HIS A 204 -9.01 17.74 19.56
N MET A 205 -8.18 17.80 18.52
CA MET A 205 -6.80 17.29 18.56
C MET A 205 -5.91 18.24 19.35
N ARG A 206 -5.00 17.69 20.16
CA ARG A 206 -4.26 18.48 21.16
C ARG A 206 -3.09 19.29 20.63
N SER A 207 -2.65 19.02 19.41
CA SER A 207 -1.50 19.69 18.80
C SER A 207 -1.49 19.50 17.28
N LEU A 208 -0.69 20.31 16.60
CA LEU A 208 -0.49 20.30 15.16
C LEU A 208 0.52 19.26 14.67
N GLY A 209 1.32 18.62 15.54
CA GLY A 209 2.32 17.61 15.15
C GLY A 209 1.85 16.19 15.49
N PRO A 210 0.96 15.58 14.71
CA PRO A 210 0.08 14.53 15.16
C PRO A 210 0.76 13.16 15.22
N GLY A 211 0.24 12.30 16.09
CA GLY A 211 0.65 10.90 16.23
C GLY A 211 2.11 10.70 16.66
N THR A 212 2.83 11.78 16.96
CA THR A 212 4.19 11.71 17.49
C THR A 212 4.18 11.24 18.96
N ARG A 213 5.34 10.91 19.53
CA ARG A 213 5.41 10.45 20.94
C ARG A 213 5.05 11.52 21.96
N GLY A 214 5.20 12.80 21.60
CA GLY A 214 5.00 13.92 22.50
C GLY A 214 4.04 14.94 21.91
N ILE A 215 3.17 15.50 22.74
CA ILE A 215 2.23 16.54 22.33
C ILE A 215 2.88 17.90 22.57
N ASP A 216 3.08 18.71 21.51
CA ASP A 216 3.46 20.10 21.69
C ASP A 216 2.24 20.90 22.14
N ALA A 217 2.13 21.12 23.45
CA ALA A 217 1.02 21.85 24.07
C ALA A 217 1.23 23.37 24.10
N ASN A 218 2.37 23.88 23.59
CA ASN A 218 2.66 25.31 23.62
C ASN A 218 2.35 25.97 22.28
N CYS A 219 2.03 27.26 22.31
CA CYS A 219 1.89 28.03 21.08
C CYS A 219 3.22 28.08 20.29
N PRO A 220 3.16 27.99 18.95
CA PRO A 220 1.95 28.01 18.12
C PRO A 220 1.30 26.63 17.86
N TYR A 221 1.89 25.53 18.33
CA TYR A 221 1.48 24.17 17.92
C TYR A 221 0.49 23.48 18.86
N GLY A 222 0.23 24.02 20.05
CA GLY A 222 -0.68 23.49 21.07
C GLY A 222 -2.17 23.78 20.85
N VAL A 223 -2.59 23.80 19.59
CA VAL A 223 -3.96 24.08 19.17
C VAL A 223 -4.41 23.07 18.12
N ASP A 224 -5.72 22.96 17.93
CA ASP A 224 -6.31 22.20 16.83
C ASP A 224 -6.61 23.12 15.65
N TRP A 225 -6.17 22.73 14.45
CA TRP A 225 -6.42 23.45 13.20
C TRP A 225 -7.26 22.60 12.25
N PRO A 226 -8.03 23.21 11.32
CA PRO A 226 -8.82 22.49 10.32
C PRO A 226 -8.01 21.46 9.52
N PHE A 227 -6.72 21.70 9.34
CA PHE A 227 -5.78 20.78 8.70
C PHE A 227 -5.77 19.37 9.34
N ASN A 228 -5.94 19.26 10.67
CA ASN A 228 -6.03 17.97 11.36
C ASN A 228 -7.26 17.13 10.94
N MET A 229 -8.21 17.68 10.17
CA MET A 229 -9.30 16.91 9.57
C MET A 229 -8.84 15.86 8.56
N GLN A 230 -7.58 15.89 8.12
CA GLN A 230 -6.98 14.75 7.43
C GLN A 230 -7.01 13.46 8.25
N PHE A 231 -6.98 13.51 9.58
CA PHE A 231 -7.18 12.33 10.43
C PHE A 231 -8.56 11.70 10.24
N ALA A 232 -9.60 12.53 10.09
CA ALA A 232 -10.94 12.04 9.79
C ALA A 232 -10.93 11.31 8.43
N LYS A 233 -10.25 11.87 7.43
CA LYS A 233 -10.09 11.25 6.11
C LYS A 233 -9.34 9.91 6.23
N LEU A 234 -8.19 9.84 6.91
CA LEU A 234 -7.51 8.56 7.12
C LEU A 234 -8.40 7.53 7.85
N ALA A 235 -9.10 7.96 8.91
CA ALA A 235 -10.02 7.12 9.69
C ALA A 235 -11.20 6.61 8.84
N PHE A 236 -11.78 7.44 7.98
CA PHE A 236 -12.82 7.05 7.04
C PHE A 236 -12.31 6.02 6.02
N ALA A 237 -11.07 6.14 5.53
CA ALA A 237 -10.50 5.18 4.59
C ALA A 237 -10.25 3.84 5.28
N TYR A 238 -9.76 3.88 6.53
CA TYR A 238 -9.58 2.68 7.33
C TYR A 238 -10.91 2.01 7.68
N TYR A 239 -11.92 2.78 8.09
CA TYR A 239 -13.29 2.30 8.26
C TYR A 239 -13.82 1.69 6.96
N ASN A 240 -13.59 2.33 5.82
CA ASN A 240 -14.05 1.78 4.55
C ASN A 240 -13.42 0.42 4.24
N ALA A 241 -12.13 0.25 4.53
CA ALA A 241 -11.40 -0.99 4.30
C ALA A 241 -11.75 -2.11 5.30
N THR A 242 -11.99 -1.77 6.56
CA THR A 242 -12.11 -2.76 7.66
C THR A 242 -13.50 -2.90 8.25
N LYS A 243 -14.35 -1.89 8.04
CA LYS A 243 -15.64 -1.68 8.71
C LYS A 243 -15.54 -1.55 10.23
N ASP A 244 -14.36 -1.18 10.76
CA ASP A 244 -14.19 -0.88 12.18
C ASP A 244 -14.89 0.44 12.55
N ALA A 245 -16.05 0.32 13.18
CA ALA A 245 -16.90 1.45 13.53
C ALA A 245 -16.25 2.44 14.51
N ASN A 246 -15.19 2.06 15.24
CA ASN A 246 -14.50 3.00 16.14
C ASN A 246 -13.94 4.21 15.38
N TYR A 247 -13.45 4.00 14.16
CA TYR A 247 -12.86 5.04 13.33
C TYR A 247 -13.91 5.94 12.68
N LEU A 248 -15.04 5.37 12.24
CA LEU A 248 -16.18 6.17 11.78
C LEU A 248 -16.73 7.02 12.93
N ASN A 249 -16.99 6.41 14.09
CA ASN A 249 -17.54 7.09 15.25
C ASN A 249 -16.62 8.21 15.73
N TRP A 250 -15.31 7.94 15.80
CA TRP A 250 -14.32 8.96 16.17
C TRP A 250 -14.30 10.11 15.18
N ALA A 251 -14.27 9.82 13.88
CA ALA A 251 -14.24 10.86 12.85
C ALA A 251 -15.50 11.72 12.88
N GLN A 252 -16.68 11.12 13.10
CA GLN A 252 -17.92 11.86 13.32
C GLN A 252 -17.86 12.73 14.58
N ASP A 253 -17.43 12.17 15.72
CA ASP A 253 -17.30 12.92 16.97
C ASP A 253 -16.34 14.11 16.83
N TYR A 254 -15.23 13.92 16.12
CA TYR A 254 -14.27 14.96 15.81
C TYR A 254 -14.88 16.08 14.93
N LEU A 255 -15.55 15.73 13.83
CA LEU A 255 -16.20 16.71 12.96
C LEU A 255 -17.36 17.44 13.67
N ASP A 256 -18.09 16.76 14.55
CA ASP A 256 -19.10 17.38 15.41
C ASP A 256 -18.47 18.40 16.38
N GLY A 257 -17.25 18.15 16.86
CA GLY A 257 -16.46 19.13 17.62
C GLY A 257 -16.25 20.43 16.85
N TRP A 258 -15.88 20.33 15.58
CA TRP A 258 -15.75 21.48 14.69
C TRP A 258 -17.08 22.17 14.37
N ILE A 259 -18.17 21.41 14.21
CA ILE A 259 -19.52 21.98 14.10
C ILE A 259 -19.88 22.79 15.35
N ASN A 260 -19.58 22.26 16.55
CA ASN A 260 -19.79 22.98 17.80
C ASN A 260 -18.97 24.27 17.87
N SER A 261 -17.75 24.24 17.35
CA SER A 261 -16.87 25.41 17.23
C SER A 261 -17.42 26.44 16.24
N MET A 262 -17.96 26.04 15.09
CA MET A 262 -18.66 26.95 14.16
C MET A 262 -19.90 27.59 14.80
N ASP A 263 -20.72 26.81 15.51
CA ASP A 263 -21.92 27.32 16.17
C ASP A 263 -21.57 28.28 17.31
N ARG A 264 -20.51 28.00 18.06
CA ARG A 264 -19.98 28.91 19.08
C ARG A 264 -19.43 30.19 18.46
N ASN A 265 -18.75 30.10 17.32
CA ASN A 265 -18.24 31.27 16.62
C ASN A 265 -19.38 32.17 16.11
N LEU A 266 -20.47 31.58 15.63
CA LEU A 266 -21.69 32.33 15.31
C LEU A 266 -22.22 33.09 16.52
N LEU A 267 -22.29 32.44 17.68
CA LEU A 267 -22.81 33.04 18.91
C LEU A 267 -21.91 34.17 19.45
N GLN A 268 -20.59 34.00 19.38
CA GLN A 268 -19.64 34.94 19.97
C GLN A 268 -19.26 36.10 19.03
N ASN A 269 -19.16 35.82 17.72
CA ASN A 269 -18.62 36.75 16.73
C ASN A 269 -19.59 37.05 15.57
N GLY A 270 -20.77 36.44 15.55
CA GLY A 270 -21.75 36.65 14.48
C GLY A 270 -21.38 35.99 13.15
N ALA A 271 -20.36 35.14 13.13
CA ALA A 271 -19.86 34.46 11.93
C ALA A 271 -20.04 32.94 12.07
N PRO A 272 -20.85 32.26 11.23
CA PRO A 272 -21.08 30.81 11.27
C PRO A 272 -19.91 30.05 10.65
N MET A 273 -18.72 30.41 11.09
CA MET A 273 -17.50 30.13 10.37
C MET A 273 -16.58 29.22 11.13
N MET A 274 -15.85 28.37 10.41
CA MET A 274 -14.84 27.53 11.01
C MET A 274 -13.75 28.44 11.60
N PRO A 275 -13.52 28.39 12.93
CA PRO A 275 -12.45 29.18 13.52
C PRO A 275 -11.09 28.68 13.02
N TRP A 276 -10.13 29.59 12.90
CA TRP A 276 -8.76 29.30 12.47
C TRP A 276 -8.07 28.28 13.37
N GLU A 277 -8.22 28.44 14.68
CA GLU A 277 -7.64 27.56 15.68
C GLU A 277 -8.60 27.40 16.86
N VAL A 278 -8.56 26.22 17.46
CA VAL A 278 -9.33 25.89 18.65
C VAL A 278 -8.38 25.36 19.72
N ASP A 279 -8.50 25.92 20.92
CA ASP A 279 -7.84 25.39 22.11
C ASP A 279 -8.43 24.00 22.44
N PRO A 280 -7.61 22.94 22.44
CA PRO A 280 -8.11 21.59 22.61
C PRO A 280 -8.53 21.29 24.05
N VAL A 281 -8.22 22.14 25.03
CA VAL A 281 -8.62 21.97 26.43
C VAL A 281 -9.88 22.77 26.74
N THR A 282 -9.99 24.00 26.24
CA THR A 282 -11.07 24.93 26.59
C THR A 282 -12.12 25.11 25.47
N GLY A 283 -11.76 24.80 24.24
CA GLY A 283 -12.52 25.15 23.04
C GLY A 283 -12.54 26.66 22.75
N ALA A 284 -11.66 27.44 23.37
CA ALA A 284 -11.51 28.87 23.07
C ALA A 284 -10.87 29.06 21.69
N PHE A 285 -11.16 30.19 21.05
CA PHE A 285 -10.57 30.56 19.77
C PHE A 285 -9.43 31.53 19.97
N GLY A 286 -8.40 31.47 19.12
CA GLY A 286 -7.34 32.48 19.13
C GLY A 286 -6.37 32.37 20.30
N THR A 287 -6.22 31.21 20.95
CA THR A 287 -5.31 31.04 22.09
C THR A 287 -3.85 31.37 21.74
N CYS A 288 -3.43 31.14 20.50
CA CYS A 288 -2.07 31.41 20.04
C CYS A 288 -1.97 32.68 19.19
N SER A 289 -2.93 32.88 18.28
CA SER A 289 -2.98 34.00 17.33
C SER A 289 -3.65 35.26 17.90
N GLY A 290 -4.35 35.15 19.03
CA GLY A 290 -5.17 36.20 19.62
C GLY A 290 -6.50 36.46 18.91
N LYS A 291 -6.86 35.68 17.89
CA LYS A 291 -8.04 35.89 17.03
C LYS A 291 -8.65 34.57 16.58
N TRP A 292 -9.95 34.57 16.33
CA TRP A 292 -10.64 33.41 15.74
C TRP A 292 -10.40 33.28 14.21
N TYR A 293 -9.70 34.25 13.61
CA TYR A 293 -9.42 34.40 12.18
C TYR A 293 -7.99 34.93 11.96
N ASP A 294 -7.41 34.76 10.76
CA ASP A 294 -6.10 35.32 10.39
C ASP A 294 -6.19 36.68 9.67
N ASN A 295 -5.22 37.60 9.86
CA ASN A 295 -5.21 38.97 9.31
C ASN A 295 -4.40 39.19 8.03
N LYS A 296 -3.79 38.15 7.46
CA LYS A 296 -2.88 38.33 6.33
C LYS A 296 -3.56 38.03 4.99
N TRP A 297 -2.97 38.54 3.89
CA TRP A 297 -3.61 38.64 2.57
C TRP A 297 -3.75 37.27 1.90
N GLN A 298 -4.79 36.48 2.21
CA GLN A 298 -4.99 35.14 1.64
C GLN A 298 -6.41 34.73 1.38
N TRP A 299 -6.55 33.86 0.39
CA TRP A 299 -7.79 33.30 -0.13
C TRP A 299 -8.46 32.44 0.95
N GLY A 300 -9.64 32.80 1.41
CA GLY A 300 -10.35 32.00 2.41
C GLY A 300 -9.71 32.09 3.80
N TRP A 301 -10.25 31.30 4.72
CA TRP A 301 -9.87 31.09 6.13
C TRP A 301 -8.33 30.93 6.35
N GLY A 302 -7.59 32.07 6.33
CA GLY A 302 -6.12 32.32 6.19
C GLY A 302 -5.18 31.63 7.20
N TRP A 303 -3.87 31.33 6.98
CA TRP A 303 -2.81 31.97 6.14
C TRP A 303 -1.60 31.05 5.70
N ASP A 304 -0.65 31.62 4.92
CA ASP A 304 0.48 31.13 4.07
C ASP A 304 0.40 29.72 3.47
N ASN A 305 -0.07 29.63 2.21
CA ASN A 305 -0.35 28.40 1.43
C ASN A 305 -1.37 27.45 2.09
N GLY A 306 -1.38 27.32 3.43
CA GLY A 306 -2.19 26.40 4.21
C GLY A 306 -3.65 26.79 4.46
N SER A 307 -4.09 28.00 4.12
CA SER A 307 -5.51 28.38 4.24
C SER A 307 -6.39 27.69 3.23
N PHE A 308 -5.86 27.48 2.04
CA PHE A 308 -6.45 26.63 1.02
C PHE A 308 -6.50 25.18 1.52
N GLU A 309 -5.42 24.71 2.14
CA GLU A 309 -5.32 23.33 2.62
C GLU A 309 -6.27 23.01 3.77
N GLY A 310 -6.43 23.91 4.74
CA GLY A 310 -7.44 23.76 5.81
C GLY A 310 -8.88 23.73 5.26
N ILE A 311 -9.16 24.45 4.18
CA ILE A 311 -10.48 24.42 3.52
C ILE A 311 -10.64 23.16 2.65
N ARG A 312 -9.60 22.75 1.93
CA ARG A 312 -9.52 21.49 1.17
C ARG A 312 -9.79 20.31 2.09
N ASP A 313 -9.13 20.27 3.24
CA ASP A 313 -9.21 19.17 4.20
C ASP A 313 -10.54 19.15 4.94
N SER A 314 -11.07 20.31 5.32
CA SER A 314 -12.41 20.40 5.91
C SER A 314 -13.52 20.06 4.92
N ARG A 315 -13.45 20.56 3.67
CA ARG A 315 -14.36 20.16 2.59
C ARG A 315 -14.35 18.64 2.44
N GLY A 316 -13.17 18.06 2.30
CA GLY A 316 -12.97 16.62 2.16
C GLY A 316 -13.61 15.83 3.28
N ALA A 317 -13.25 16.13 4.52
CA ALA A 317 -13.73 15.40 5.68
C ALA A 317 -15.25 15.52 5.87
N PHE A 318 -15.83 16.73 5.71
CA PHE A 318 -17.27 16.93 5.82
C PHE A 318 -18.04 16.23 4.69
N LEU A 319 -17.54 16.28 3.46
CA LEU A 319 -18.15 15.60 2.32
C LEU A 319 -18.01 14.08 2.42
N ASP A 320 -16.85 13.55 2.83
CA ASP A 320 -16.64 12.12 3.09
C ASP A 320 -17.58 11.62 4.17
N CYS A 321 -17.72 12.37 5.27
CA CYS A 321 -18.67 12.04 6.32
C CYS A 321 -20.11 12.00 5.78
N TYR A 322 -20.53 13.01 5.03
CA TYR A 322 -21.85 13.04 4.39
C TYR A 322 -22.06 11.87 3.42
N ARG A 323 -21.08 11.57 2.57
CA ARG A 323 -21.14 10.48 1.59
C ARG A 323 -21.33 9.11 2.26
N LEU A 324 -20.58 8.88 3.35
CA LEU A 324 -20.58 7.64 4.12
C LEU A 324 -21.83 7.49 5.00
N THR A 325 -22.33 8.59 5.58
CA THR A 325 -23.38 8.53 6.62
C THR A 325 -24.76 8.99 6.14
N GLY A 326 -24.82 9.75 5.05
CA GLY A 326 -26.04 10.42 4.58
C GLY A 326 -26.49 11.59 5.46
N GLN A 327 -25.75 11.94 6.52
CA GLN A 327 -26.17 12.98 7.47
C GLN A 327 -25.99 14.37 6.88
N ARG A 328 -27.10 15.04 6.56
CA ARG A 328 -27.09 16.33 5.87
C ARG A 328 -26.43 17.47 6.64
N VAL A 329 -26.32 17.36 7.97
CA VAL A 329 -25.72 18.38 8.83
C VAL A 329 -24.33 18.81 8.34
N TYR A 330 -23.51 17.87 7.85
CA TYR A 330 -22.16 18.18 7.38
C TYR A 330 -22.17 19.06 6.12
N VAL A 331 -23.04 18.78 5.14
CA VAL A 331 -23.17 19.63 3.94
C VAL A 331 -23.86 20.95 4.27
N GLU A 332 -24.89 20.93 5.12
CA GLU A 332 -25.66 22.12 5.50
C GLU A 332 -24.81 23.15 6.24
N LYS A 333 -23.92 22.71 7.14
CA LYS A 333 -23.01 23.61 7.88
C LYS A 333 -22.01 24.28 6.94
N MET A 334 -21.44 23.53 6.00
CA MET A 334 -20.53 24.09 4.99
C MET A 334 -21.26 25.08 4.07
N LYS A 335 -22.45 24.73 3.56
CA LYS A 335 -23.27 25.63 2.73
C LYS A 335 -23.67 26.90 3.48
N ARG A 336 -24.00 26.80 4.77
CA ARG A 336 -24.32 27.96 5.61
C ARG A 336 -23.15 28.93 5.69
N MET A 337 -21.93 28.41 5.86
CA MET A 337 -20.73 29.23 5.93
C MET A 337 -20.44 29.91 4.57
N VAL A 338 -20.63 29.19 3.47
CA VAL A 338 -20.50 29.76 2.12
C VAL A 338 -21.56 30.84 1.85
N ASN A 339 -22.82 30.60 2.21
CA ASN A 339 -23.89 31.59 2.08
C ASN A 339 -23.58 32.85 2.89
N PHE A 340 -23.03 32.69 4.09
CA PHE A 340 -22.55 33.81 4.88
C PHE A 340 -21.47 34.62 4.13
N CYS A 341 -20.50 33.96 3.49
CA CYS A 341 -19.50 34.65 2.64
C CYS A 341 -20.16 35.45 1.50
N PHE A 342 -21.19 34.92 0.84
CA PHE A 342 -21.95 35.69 -0.15
C PHE A 342 -22.66 36.89 0.47
N ASP A 343 -23.25 36.73 1.66
CA ASP A 343 -23.95 37.82 2.35
C ASP A 343 -22.99 38.94 2.82
N GLN A 344 -21.70 38.66 2.99
CA GLN A 344 -20.70 39.66 3.34
C GLN A 344 -20.23 40.52 2.14
N SER A 345 -20.68 40.22 0.93
CA SER A 345 -20.39 40.99 -0.29
C SER A 345 -21.68 41.58 -0.91
N SER A 346 -21.62 42.09 -2.14
CA SER A 346 -22.82 42.49 -2.91
C SER A 346 -23.70 41.31 -3.37
N ASN A 347 -23.50 40.10 -2.85
CA ASN A 347 -24.05 38.81 -3.30
C ASN A 347 -23.60 38.33 -4.69
N ASP A 348 -22.87 39.15 -5.47
CA ASP A 348 -22.41 38.77 -6.81
C ASP A 348 -21.26 37.75 -6.78
N ALA A 349 -20.54 37.64 -5.66
CA ALA A 349 -19.45 36.68 -5.44
C ALA A 349 -19.18 36.51 -3.94
N PRO A 350 -18.69 35.35 -3.47
CA PRO A 350 -18.45 35.15 -2.04
C PRO A 350 -17.31 36.05 -1.56
N ALA A 351 -17.47 36.73 -0.42
CA ALA A 351 -16.35 37.39 0.25
C ALA A 351 -15.41 36.31 0.79
N ILE A 352 -14.25 36.18 0.15
CA ILE A 352 -13.33 35.09 0.45
C ILE A 352 -12.28 35.46 1.48
N TYR A 353 -12.02 36.73 1.83
CA TYR A 353 -11.03 37.03 2.88
C TYR A 353 -11.45 38.16 3.81
N LEU A 354 -11.02 38.04 5.08
CA LEU A 354 -11.31 38.99 6.15
C LEU A 354 -10.02 39.74 6.54
N GLN A 355 -9.79 40.90 5.93
CA GLN A 355 -8.60 41.70 6.23
C GLN A 355 -8.95 42.85 7.17
N ASN A 356 -8.32 42.88 8.35
CA ASN A 356 -8.55 43.93 9.37
C ASN A 356 -10.03 44.11 9.76
N GLY A 357 -10.80 43.02 9.78
CA GLY A 357 -12.24 43.07 10.09
C GLY A 357 -13.13 43.49 8.93
N VAL A 358 -12.58 43.65 7.71
CA VAL A 358 -13.32 43.97 6.49
C VAL A 358 -13.33 42.76 5.56
N TRP A 359 -14.53 42.31 5.23
CA TRP A 359 -14.76 41.27 4.23
C TRP A 359 -14.48 41.82 2.83
N THR A 360 -13.62 41.15 2.10
CA THR A 360 -13.26 41.53 0.72
C THR A 360 -13.54 40.37 -0.22
N ASN A 361 -13.99 40.73 -1.41
CA ASN A 361 -14.27 39.82 -2.51
C ASN A 361 -13.07 39.75 -3.46
N ASP A 362 -12.74 38.55 -3.95
CA ASP A 362 -11.91 38.36 -5.15
C ASP A 362 -12.63 37.40 -6.11
N ASN A 363 -13.14 37.96 -7.21
CA ASN A 363 -13.83 37.21 -8.26
C ASN A 363 -12.93 36.22 -9.01
N ARG A 364 -11.61 36.26 -8.79
CA ARG A 364 -10.62 35.41 -9.48
C ARG A 364 -10.25 34.15 -8.69
N CYS A 365 -10.94 33.88 -7.58
CA CYS A 365 -10.59 32.74 -6.72
C CYS A 365 -11.12 31.41 -7.28
N TYR A 366 -10.32 30.84 -8.18
CA TYR A 366 -10.47 29.50 -8.76
C TYR A 366 -10.69 28.42 -7.70
N ASP A 367 -9.94 28.48 -6.60
CA ASP A 367 -9.95 27.46 -5.56
C ASP A 367 -11.23 27.48 -4.71
N ALA A 368 -11.72 28.66 -4.36
CA ALA A 368 -13.04 28.79 -3.73
C ALA A 368 -14.13 28.25 -4.67
N ALA A 369 -14.00 28.44 -5.99
CA ALA A 369 -14.95 27.90 -6.94
C ALA A 369 -14.96 26.38 -6.90
N LYS A 370 -13.81 25.69 -6.86
CA LYS A 370 -13.77 24.22 -6.70
C LYS A 370 -14.54 23.75 -5.46
N ILE A 371 -14.25 24.34 -4.31
CA ILE A 371 -14.81 23.96 -3.00
C ILE A 371 -16.33 24.16 -2.95
N ILE A 372 -16.79 25.34 -3.37
CA ILE A 372 -18.20 25.73 -3.34
C ILE A 372 -18.99 24.89 -4.37
N THR A 373 -18.43 24.71 -5.57
CA THR A 373 -19.04 23.86 -6.60
C THR A 373 -19.16 22.42 -6.11
N ALA A 374 -18.19 21.94 -5.35
CA ALA A 374 -18.20 20.59 -4.83
C ALA A 374 -19.37 20.29 -3.91
N LEU A 375 -19.71 21.23 -3.03
CA LEU A 375 -20.87 21.14 -2.14
C LEU A 375 -22.18 21.04 -2.94
N SER A 376 -22.28 21.69 -4.09
CA SER A 376 -23.46 21.60 -4.96
C SER A 376 -23.51 20.30 -5.76
N LEU A 377 -22.40 19.88 -6.35
CA LEU A 377 -22.33 18.66 -7.17
C LEU A 377 -22.60 17.41 -6.36
N GLN A 378 -22.26 17.42 -5.07
CA GLN A 378 -22.36 16.25 -4.21
C GLN A 378 -23.56 16.25 -3.29
N ASP A 379 -24.22 17.39 -3.07
CA ASP A 379 -25.48 17.40 -2.34
C ASP A 379 -26.53 16.65 -3.16
N ARG A 380 -26.94 15.50 -2.64
CA ARG A 380 -27.94 14.63 -3.28
C ARG A 380 -29.34 15.26 -3.26
N GLN A 381 -29.53 16.37 -2.51
CA GLN A 381 -30.74 17.17 -2.46
C GLN A 381 -30.42 18.66 -2.67
N PRO A 382 -30.22 19.09 -3.93
CA PRO A 382 -29.79 20.44 -4.24
C PRO A 382 -30.66 21.53 -3.59
N ASP A 383 -30.01 22.57 -3.08
CA ASP A 383 -30.68 23.76 -2.50
C ASP A 383 -30.81 24.84 -3.58
N PRO A 384 -32.02 25.13 -4.09
CA PRO A 384 -32.21 26.10 -5.17
C PRO A 384 -31.66 27.50 -4.87
N SER A 385 -31.65 27.91 -3.60
CA SER A 385 -31.13 29.22 -3.19
C SER A 385 -29.60 29.28 -3.31
N TYR A 386 -28.92 28.20 -2.94
CA TYR A 386 -27.49 28.03 -3.09
C TYR A 386 -27.10 27.93 -4.58
N GLU A 387 -27.85 27.13 -5.36
CA GLU A 387 -27.63 26.98 -6.80
C GLU A 387 -27.75 28.32 -7.55
N SER A 388 -28.72 29.16 -7.17
CA SER A 388 -28.90 30.47 -7.80
C SER A 388 -27.72 31.40 -7.55
N ARG A 389 -27.20 31.44 -6.32
CA ARG A 389 -26.02 32.26 -5.97
C ARG A 389 -24.77 31.79 -6.72
N LEU A 390 -24.60 30.47 -6.81
CA LEU A 390 -23.54 29.86 -7.61
C LEU A 390 -23.62 30.28 -9.08
N LEU A 391 -24.80 30.18 -9.69
CA LEU A 391 -25.02 30.57 -11.07
C LEU A 391 -24.68 32.05 -11.31
N ASP A 392 -25.14 32.93 -10.41
CA ASP A 392 -24.88 34.36 -10.53
C ASP A 392 -23.38 34.66 -10.44
N TRP A 393 -22.68 34.01 -9.50
CA TRP A 393 -21.23 34.15 -9.35
C TRP A 393 -20.45 33.67 -10.59
N TYR A 394 -20.81 32.51 -11.16
CA TYR A 394 -20.15 31.98 -12.35
C TYR A 394 -20.19 32.90 -13.57
N ARG A 395 -21.11 33.87 -13.62
CA ARG A 395 -21.15 34.88 -14.70
C ARG A 395 -20.00 35.89 -14.61
N PHE A 396 -19.32 35.97 -13.47
CA PHE A 396 -18.27 36.96 -13.17
C PHE A 396 -16.88 36.35 -12.97
N ILE A 397 -16.73 35.03 -13.09
CA ILE A 397 -15.42 34.36 -12.98
C ILE A 397 -14.70 34.43 -14.34
N ASP A 398 -13.44 34.85 -14.33
CA ASP A 398 -12.63 35.02 -15.55
C ASP A 398 -12.27 33.69 -16.25
N TYR A 399 -12.17 32.59 -15.49
CA TYR A 399 -11.76 31.26 -16.00
C TYR A 399 -12.61 30.13 -15.41
N PRO A 400 -13.35 29.36 -16.24
CA PRO A 400 -14.23 28.30 -15.75
C PRO A 400 -13.46 27.04 -15.32
N THR A 401 -13.66 26.60 -14.07
CA THR A 401 -13.03 25.39 -13.51
C THR A 401 -13.63 24.09 -14.08
N ILE A 402 -12.97 22.95 -13.89
CA ILE A 402 -13.52 21.64 -14.29
C ILE A 402 -14.82 21.34 -13.54
N GLU A 403 -14.86 21.61 -12.24
CA GLU A 403 -16.05 21.46 -11.39
C GLU A 403 -17.18 22.36 -11.88
N GLN A 404 -16.88 23.61 -12.23
CA GLN A 404 -17.88 24.53 -12.79
C GLN A 404 -18.44 23.98 -14.10
N GLN A 405 -17.59 23.51 -15.01
CA GLN A 405 -18.02 22.92 -16.29
C GLN A 405 -18.86 21.65 -16.06
N LEU A 406 -18.47 20.81 -15.10
CA LEU A 406 -19.26 19.64 -14.70
C LEU A 406 -20.60 20.04 -14.07
N TRP A 407 -20.61 21.10 -13.26
CA TRP A 407 -21.83 21.65 -12.67
C TRP A 407 -22.80 22.16 -13.75
N TYR A 408 -22.31 22.93 -14.73
CA TYR A 408 -23.12 23.38 -15.87
C TYR A 408 -23.70 22.19 -16.64
N PHE A 409 -22.87 21.18 -16.89
CA PHE A 409 -23.34 19.95 -17.53
C PHE A 409 -24.43 19.26 -16.70
N ARG A 410 -24.23 19.09 -15.39
CA ARG A 410 -25.18 18.37 -14.52
C ARG A 410 -26.49 19.11 -14.33
N ARG A 411 -26.49 20.45 -14.35
CA ARG A 411 -27.70 21.26 -14.12
C ARG A 411 -28.43 21.68 -15.39
N TYR A 412 -27.70 21.87 -16.49
CA TYR A 412 -28.26 22.37 -17.76
C TYR A 412 -28.07 21.41 -18.93
N ASN A 413 -27.49 20.23 -18.71
CA ASN A 413 -27.19 19.24 -19.76
C ASN A 413 -26.32 19.83 -20.89
N ASP A 414 -25.41 20.76 -20.54
CA ASP A 414 -24.48 21.38 -21.48
C ASP A 414 -23.33 20.43 -21.81
N ALA A 415 -23.53 19.57 -22.81
CA ALA A 415 -22.51 18.65 -23.29
C ALA A 415 -21.26 19.36 -23.88
N GLY A 416 -21.38 20.65 -24.24
CA GLY A 416 -20.25 21.46 -24.71
C GLY A 416 -19.22 21.71 -23.61
N ALA A 417 -19.69 21.89 -22.37
CA ALA A 417 -18.83 22.06 -21.20
C ALA A 417 -17.95 20.82 -20.95
N ILE A 418 -18.52 19.62 -21.01
CA ILE A 418 -17.75 18.38 -20.83
C ILE A 418 -16.75 18.15 -21.98
N LEU A 419 -17.17 18.45 -23.21
CA LEU A 419 -16.27 18.35 -24.35
C LEU A 419 -15.07 19.30 -24.21
N SER A 420 -15.29 20.50 -23.67
CA SER A 420 -14.23 21.47 -23.35
C SER A 420 -13.26 20.94 -22.30
N VAL A 421 -13.76 20.33 -21.22
CA VAL A 421 -12.92 19.66 -20.22
C VAL A 421 -12.03 18.59 -20.86
N LEU A 422 -12.62 17.66 -21.62
CA LEU A 422 -11.89 16.56 -22.24
C LEU A 422 -10.85 17.05 -23.26
N LYS A 423 -11.19 18.07 -24.07
CA LYS A 423 -10.26 18.70 -25.02
C LYS A 423 -9.05 19.31 -24.32
N THR A 424 -9.30 20.05 -23.23
CA THR A 424 -8.24 20.71 -22.45
C THR A 424 -7.31 19.68 -21.82
N ALA A 425 -7.87 18.62 -21.23
CA ALA A 425 -7.10 17.53 -20.63
C ALA A 425 -6.26 16.77 -21.68
N VAL A 426 -6.83 16.46 -22.84
CA VAL A 426 -6.08 15.85 -23.96
C VAL A 426 -4.90 16.73 -24.39
N LYS A 427 -5.13 18.03 -24.54
CA LYS A 427 -4.07 18.97 -24.92
C LYS A 427 -2.95 19.00 -23.87
N GLN A 428 -3.31 19.03 -22.60
CA GLN A 428 -2.35 19.09 -21.49
C GLN A 428 -1.53 17.78 -21.40
N VAL A 429 -2.19 16.61 -21.43
CA VAL A 429 -1.51 15.31 -21.35
C VAL A 429 -0.62 15.07 -22.57
N SER A 430 -1.06 15.44 -23.78
CA SER A 430 -0.22 15.33 -24.99
C SER A 430 1.04 16.20 -24.87
N LYS A 431 0.90 17.45 -24.41
CA LYS A 431 2.04 18.34 -24.17
C LYS A 431 3.02 17.73 -23.16
N ASN A 432 2.51 17.22 -22.04
CA ASN A 432 3.33 16.67 -20.97
C ASN A 432 3.99 15.35 -21.40
N LEU A 433 3.34 14.54 -22.25
CA LEU A 433 3.93 13.35 -22.85
C LEU A 433 5.12 13.70 -23.76
N VAL A 434 4.99 14.72 -24.62
CA VAL A 434 6.11 15.21 -25.45
C VAL A 434 7.26 15.70 -24.57
N GLN A 435 6.95 16.38 -23.47
CA GLN A 435 7.96 16.83 -22.51
C GLN A 435 8.71 15.64 -21.92
N ILE A 436 8.01 14.61 -21.40
CA ILE A 436 8.64 13.38 -20.88
C ILE A 436 9.48 12.67 -21.94
N ASP A 437 8.95 12.47 -23.15
CA ASP A 437 9.65 11.78 -24.24
C ASP A 437 10.95 12.50 -24.65
N SER A 438 11.01 13.82 -24.48
CA SER A 438 12.19 14.64 -24.77
C SER A 438 13.23 14.69 -23.65
N MET A 439 12.89 14.22 -22.45
CA MET A 439 13.78 14.30 -21.29
C MET A 439 14.94 13.32 -21.39
N THR A 440 16.14 13.80 -21.07
CA THR A 440 17.37 12.97 -21.00
C THR A 440 17.80 12.66 -19.57
N ALA A 441 17.23 13.36 -18.59
CA ALA A 441 17.44 13.14 -17.16
C ALA A 441 16.22 13.64 -16.37
N VAL A 442 16.01 13.07 -15.17
CA VAL A 442 15.03 13.55 -14.21
C VAL A 442 15.45 14.95 -13.70
N PRO A 443 14.56 15.96 -13.66
CA PRO A 443 14.88 17.30 -13.18
C PRO A 443 15.30 17.25 -11.70
N PRO A 444 16.16 18.17 -11.24
CA PRO A 444 16.58 18.18 -9.84
C PRO A 444 15.45 18.59 -8.88
N ASP A 445 14.42 19.28 -9.38
CA ASP A 445 13.23 19.65 -8.62
C ASP A 445 12.05 18.76 -9.01
N PRO A 446 11.37 18.09 -8.07
CA PRO A 446 10.15 17.35 -8.33
C PRO A 446 9.08 18.16 -9.06
N ASP A 447 8.87 19.42 -8.65
CA ASP A 447 7.91 20.35 -9.27
C ASP A 447 8.13 20.62 -10.76
N ASN A 448 9.34 20.38 -11.26
CA ASN A 448 9.67 20.56 -12.68
C ASN A 448 9.50 19.26 -13.49
N PHE A 449 9.18 18.14 -12.84
CA PHE A 449 8.87 16.90 -13.53
C PHE A 449 7.46 16.97 -14.09
N PRO A 450 7.24 16.56 -15.36
CA PRO A 450 5.90 16.63 -15.93
C PRO A 450 4.93 15.78 -15.12
N ASP A 451 3.78 16.35 -14.78
CA ASP A 451 2.65 15.67 -14.15
C ASP A 451 1.48 15.57 -15.16
N ILE A 452 0.31 15.12 -14.71
CA ILE A 452 -0.91 15.10 -15.54
C ILE A 452 -2.06 15.82 -14.86
N GLU A 453 -1.82 17.07 -14.44
CA GLU A 453 -2.91 17.97 -14.06
C GLU A 453 -4.01 18.01 -15.13
N GLY A 454 -5.26 17.93 -14.70
CA GLY A 454 -6.44 18.00 -15.57
C GLY A 454 -7.01 16.65 -16.01
N ILE A 455 -6.32 15.52 -15.76
CA ILE A 455 -6.91 14.19 -16.01
C ILE A 455 -8.11 13.92 -15.10
N GLU A 456 -8.27 14.66 -14.00
CA GLU A 456 -9.43 14.59 -13.12
C GLU A 456 -10.74 14.73 -13.91
N GLY A 457 -10.76 15.56 -14.96
CA GLY A 457 -11.91 15.67 -15.85
C GLY A 457 -12.33 14.34 -16.50
N LEU A 458 -11.38 13.46 -16.86
CA LEU A 458 -11.67 12.13 -17.43
C LEU A 458 -12.48 11.29 -16.46
N THR A 459 -11.99 11.18 -15.24
CA THR A 459 -12.48 10.25 -14.23
C THR A 459 -13.68 10.86 -13.48
N MET A 460 -13.76 12.18 -13.32
CA MET A 460 -14.95 12.88 -12.83
C MET A 460 -16.15 12.68 -13.75
N THR A 461 -15.95 12.86 -15.06
CA THR A 461 -17.05 12.67 -16.03
C THR A 461 -17.47 11.20 -16.10
N ALA A 462 -16.50 10.28 -16.04
CA ALA A 462 -16.78 8.85 -16.04
C ALA A 462 -17.50 8.37 -14.78
N PHE A 463 -17.13 8.84 -13.60
CA PHE A 463 -17.69 8.37 -12.33
C PHE A 463 -18.83 9.23 -11.78
N GLY A 464 -19.01 10.45 -12.29
CA GLY A 464 -19.96 11.45 -11.79
C GLY A 464 -19.55 12.08 -10.45
N GLY A 465 -18.53 11.54 -9.79
CA GLY A 465 -17.96 12.09 -8.56
C GLY A 465 -16.96 13.21 -8.85
N LEU A 466 -16.56 13.92 -7.80
CA LEU A 466 -15.47 14.89 -7.88
C LEU A 466 -14.12 14.22 -7.66
N LEU A 467 -13.10 14.79 -8.29
CA LEU A 467 -11.72 14.36 -8.12
C LEU A 467 -10.83 15.43 -7.54
N PHE A 468 -9.62 14.95 -7.27
CA PHE A 468 -8.83 15.27 -6.13
C PHE A 468 -8.10 16.59 -6.25
N ASP A 469 -8.17 17.35 -5.17
CA ASP A 469 -7.22 18.36 -4.79
C ASP A 469 -6.45 17.76 -3.59
N ARG A 470 -5.25 17.21 -3.88
CA ARG A 470 -4.28 16.61 -2.96
C ARG A 470 -4.86 15.96 -1.66
N GLY A 471 -5.48 14.79 -1.85
CA GLY A 471 -5.75 13.77 -0.82
C GLY A 471 -7.09 13.73 -0.07
N GLU A 472 -8.26 13.79 -0.71
CA GLU A 472 -9.50 13.13 -0.24
C GLU A 472 -9.62 11.76 -0.92
N MET A 473 -10.65 11.01 -0.56
CA MET A 473 -10.88 9.69 -1.13
C MET A 473 -11.44 9.79 -2.54
N PRO A 474 -11.05 8.88 -3.46
CA PRO A 474 -11.61 8.81 -4.80
C PRO A 474 -13.05 8.31 -4.74
N TRP A 475 -14.00 9.21 -4.46
CA TRP A 475 -15.42 8.92 -4.41
C TRP A 475 -16.02 8.87 -5.81
N THR A 476 -16.87 7.88 -6.06
CA THR A 476 -17.47 7.65 -7.37
C THR A 476 -18.97 7.38 -7.22
N GLU A 477 -19.82 8.04 -8.01
CA GLU A 477 -21.26 7.79 -7.99
C GLU A 477 -21.64 6.49 -8.69
N VAL A 478 -20.79 6.02 -9.61
CA VAL A 478 -20.92 4.75 -10.32
C VAL A 478 -19.54 4.11 -10.43
N LEU A 479 -19.42 2.83 -10.12
CA LEU A 479 -18.24 2.02 -10.44
C LEU A 479 -18.54 1.07 -11.59
N TYR A 480 -17.50 0.83 -12.39
CA TYR A 480 -17.56 -0.03 -13.57
C TYR A 480 -16.81 -1.33 -13.31
N PHE A 481 -17.41 -2.43 -13.73
CA PHE A 481 -16.81 -3.76 -13.68
C PHE A 481 -16.99 -4.45 -15.02
N ARG A 482 -16.02 -5.28 -15.39
CA ARG A 482 -16.09 -6.16 -16.55
C ARG A 482 -17.03 -7.33 -16.27
N GLN A 483 -17.30 -8.12 -17.31
CA GLN A 483 -18.18 -9.27 -17.23
C GLN A 483 -17.75 -10.29 -16.15
N ASP A 484 -16.44 -10.45 -15.95
CA ASP A 484 -15.83 -11.35 -14.96
C ASP A 484 -15.75 -10.78 -13.54
N ASN A 485 -16.40 -9.63 -13.28
CA ASN A 485 -16.32 -8.85 -12.05
C ASN A 485 -14.95 -8.21 -11.77
N SER A 486 -14.00 -8.24 -12.71
CA SER A 486 -12.79 -7.42 -12.56
C SER A 486 -13.14 -5.94 -12.70
N LEU A 487 -12.41 -5.09 -11.96
CA LEU A 487 -12.63 -3.65 -11.89
C LEU A 487 -12.32 -2.96 -13.22
N GLY A 488 -13.10 -1.94 -13.58
CA GLY A 488 -12.86 -1.02 -14.68
C GLY A 488 -13.68 -1.30 -15.95
N LEU A 489 -13.60 -0.36 -16.89
CA LEU A 489 -14.17 -0.47 -18.23
C LEU A 489 -13.27 -1.30 -19.15
N GLU A 490 -13.90 -1.94 -20.14
CA GLU A 490 -13.21 -2.65 -21.21
C GLU A 490 -12.51 -1.66 -22.18
N PRO A 491 -11.42 -2.06 -22.84
CA PRO A 491 -10.89 -1.34 -23.99
C PRO A 491 -11.99 -1.08 -25.04
N GLY A 492 -12.02 0.15 -25.57
CA GLY A 492 -13.07 0.60 -26.50
C GLY A 492 -14.44 0.87 -25.88
N VAL A 493 -14.62 0.75 -24.55
CA VAL A 493 -15.84 1.21 -23.87
C VAL A 493 -15.60 2.56 -23.19
N ALA A 494 -16.51 3.50 -23.45
CA ALA A 494 -16.58 4.81 -22.82
C ALA A 494 -17.82 4.92 -21.94
N GLY A 495 -17.75 5.69 -20.87
CA GLY A 495 -18.84 5.86 -19.91
C GLY A 495 -18.85 7.25 -19.30
N MET A 496 -20.05 7.82 -19.12
CA MET A 496 -20.22 9.15 -18.55
C MET A 496 -21.47 9.20 -17.67
N VAL A 497 -21.33 9.65 -16.43
CA VAL A 497 -22.50 9.84 -15.55
C VAL A 497 -23.17 11.16 -15.87
N MET A 498 -24.38 11.07 -16.41
CA MET A 498 -25.18 12.20 -16.87
C MET A 498 -25.89 12.92 -15.73
N ALA A 499 -26.42 12.15 -14.76
CA ALA A 499 -27.18 12.66 -13.63
C ALA A 499 -27.18 11.66 -12.49
N SER A 500 -27.37 12.17 -11.27
CA SER A 500 -27.40 11.37 -10.04
C SER A 500 -28.19 12.12 -8.98
N ASP A 501 -29.02 11.41 -8.24
CA ASP A 501 -29.70 11.89 -7.02
C ASP A 501 -29.73 10.77 -5.96
N ASP A 502 -30.47 10.90 -4.85
CA ASP A 502 -30.54 9.84 -3.84
C ASP A 502 -31.10 8.49 -4.36
N THR A 503 -31.89 8.52 -5.42
CA THR A 503 -32.72 7.41 -5.91
C THR A 503 -32.34 6.90 -7.30
N VAL A 504 -31.57 7.67 -8.07
CA VAL A 504 -31.27 7.36 -9.46
C VAL A 504 -29.82 7.65 -9.81
N ARG A 505 -29.24 6.81 -10.67
CA ARG A 505 -28.03 7.10 -11.45
C ARG A 505 -28.36 7.02 -12.94
N VAL A 506 -27.92 7.99 -13.73
CA VAL A 506 -28.07 7.99 -15.19
C VAL A 506 -26.69 7.99 -15.83
N VAL A 507 -26.38 6.96 -16.63
CA VAL A 507 -25.07 6.75 -17.24
C VAL A 507 -25.22 6.60 -18.75
N SER A 508 -24.43 7.32 -19.52
CA SER A 508 -24.27 7.08 -20.95
C SER A 508 -23.09 6.14 -21.19
N LEU A 509 -23.29 5.06 -21.94
CA LEU A 509 -22.27 4.07 -22.27
C LEU A 509 -22.16 3.92 -23.78
N PHE A 510 -20.93 3.87 -24.29
CA PHE A 510 -20.65 3.65 -25.70
C PHE A 510 -19.62 2.53 -25.86
N ASN A 511 -19.87 1.62 -26.81
CA ASN A 511 -18.95 0.53 -27.15
C ASN A 511 -18.46 0.68 -28.59
N THR A 512 -17.18 1.02 -28.78
CA THR A 512 -16.56 1.16 -30.11
C THR A 512 -16.10 -0.17 -30.70
N ASN A 513 -16.23 -1.28 -29.97
CA ASN A 513 -15.88 -2.60 -30.48
C ASN A 513 -16.91 -3.09 -31.51
N SER A 514 -16.45 -3.86 -32.49
CA SER A 514 -17.30 -4.52 -33.51
C SER A 514 -18.19 -5.64 -32.96
N SER A 515 -18.06 -5.98 -31.68
CA SER A 515 -18.85 -6.99 -30.98
C SER A 515 -19.43 -6.42 -29.70
N SER A 516 -20.54 -7.01 -29.24
CA SER A 516 -21.18 -6.63 -27.99
C SER A 516 -20.23 -6.81 -26.80
N ARG A 517 -20.41 -5.99 -25.77
CA ARG A 517 -19.70 -6.08 -24.49
C ARG A 517 -20.70 -6.13 -23.35
N VAL A 518 -20.32 -6.74 -22.23
CA VAL A 518 -21.11 -6.68 -20.99
C VAL A 518 -20.34 -5.84 -19.99
N VAL A 519 -21.00 -4.81 -19.46
CA VAL A 519 -20.49 -3.98 -18.38
C VAL A 519 -21.39 -4.18 -17.18
N LYS A 520 -20.78 -4.30 -16.00
CA LYS A 520 -21.45 -4.32 -14.71
C LYS A 520 -21.29 -2.97 -14.03
N LEU A 521 -22.39 -2.46 -13.48
CA LEU A 521 -22.45 -1.15 -12.85
C LEU A 521 -22.79 -1.32 -11.38
N GLN A 522 -22.01 -0.69 -10.51
CA GLN A 522 -22.36 -0.50 -9.11
C GLN A 522 -22.85 0.92 -8.92
N ALA A 523 -23.95 1.09 -8.19
CA ALA A 523 -24.39 2.40 -7.77
C ALA A 523 -23.69 2.79 -6.46
N ASP A 524 -22.94 3.88 -6.51
CA ASP A 524 -22.00 4.35 -5.49
C ASP A 524 -20.76 3.47 -5.28
N PHE A 525 -19.73 4.05 -4.67
CA PHE A 525 -18.56 3.32 -4.22
C PHE A 525 -18.93 2.30 -3.13
N LEU A 526 -19.70 2.73 -2.13
CA LEU A 526 -20.33 1.80 -1.21
C LEU A 526 -21.50 1.12 -1.93
N PRO A 527 -21.47 -0.20 -2.14
CA PRO A 527 -22.46 -0.87 -2.97
C PRO A 527 -23.88 -0.59 -2.46
N LYS A 528 -24.70 0.07 -3.28
CA LYS A 528 -26.14 0.21 -3.03
C LYS A 528 -26.92 -0.81 -3.83
N MET A 529 -28.06 -1.22 -3.27
CA MET A 529 -29.00 -2.10 -3.94
C MET A 529 -29.64 -1.37 -5.13
N ILE A 530 -29.44 -1.93 -6.32
CA ILE A 530 -30.08 -1.47 -7.55
C ILE A 530 -31.38 -2.25 -7.71
N GLN A 531 -32.51 -1.56 -7.53
CA GLN A 531 -33.84 -2.16 -7.64
C GLN A 531 -34.18 -2.51 -9.09
N SER A 532 -33.96 -1.55 -10.00
CA SER A 532 -34.24 -1.76 -11.42
C SER A 532 -33.25 -1.03 -12.32
N VAL A 533 -33.14 -1.53 -13.53
CA VAL A 533 -32.30 -0.97 -14.59
C VAL A 533 -33.19 -0.69 -15.79
N ARG A 534 -33.11 0.53 -16.33
CA ARG A 534 -33.72 0.88 -17.61
C ARG A 534 -32.61 1.15 -18.62
N VAL A 535 -32.75 0.59 -19.81
CA VAL A 535 -31.87 0.90 -20.95
C VAL A 535 -32.66 1.73 -21.97
N ASN A 536 -32.12 2.89 -22.34
CA ASN A 536 -32.74 3.88 -23.21
C ASN A 536 -34.17 4.22 -22.76
N GLN A 537 -35.12 4.25 -23.68
CA GLN A 537 -36.55 4.46 -23.40
C GLN A 537 -37.32 3.15 -23.14
N GLY A 538 -36.62 2.05 -22.84
CA GLY A 538 -37.24 0.76 -22.52
C GLY A 538 -38.00 0.77 -21.18
N ALA A 539 -38.67 -0.33 -20.88
CA ALA A 539 -39.26 -0.55 -19.55
C ALA A 539 -38.14 -0.75 -18.51
N PRO A 540 -38.31 -0.31 -17.25
CA PRO A 540 -37.43 -0.71 -16.15
C PRO A 540 -37.53 -2.21 -15.90
N GLU A 541 -36.40 -2.90 -15.91
CA GLU A 541 -36.28 -4.32 -15.58
C GLU A 541 -35.80 -4.48 -14.12
N PRO A 542 -36.44 -5.32 -13.30
CA PRO A 542 -36.01 -5.55 -11.93
C PRO A 542 -34.66 -6.29 -11.88
N VAL A 543 -33.75 -5.83 -11.03
CA VAL A 543 -32.41 -6.41 -10.86
C VAL A 543 -32.18 -6.89 -9.43
N ASN A 544 -32.55 -6.08 -8.43
CA ASN A 544 -32.37 -6.36 -7.00
C ASN A 544 -30.98 -6.93 -6.68
N ALA A 545 -29.93 -6.23 -7.11
CA ALA A 545 -28.54 -6.62 -6.88
C ALA A 545 -27.64 -5.41 -6.63
N LEU A 546 -26.46 -5.65 -6.06
CA LEU A 546 -25.40 -4.64 -5.90
C LEU A 546 -24.72 -4.27 -7.23
N LEU A 547 -24.76 -5.19 -8.21
CA LEU A 547 -24.21 -4.99 -9.55
C LEU A 547 -25.29 -5.20 -10.61
N ALA A 548 -25.50 -4.19 -11.45
CA ALA A 548 -26.36 -4.24 -12.61
C ALA A 548 -25.58 -4.66 -13.85
N SER A 549 -25.94 -5.78 -14.48
CA SER A 549 -25.32 -6.22 -15.74
C SER A 549 -26.04 -5.61 -16.94
N VAL A 550 -25.29 -4.94 -17.82
CA VAL A 550 -25.82 -4.28 -19.03
C VAL A 550 -25.05 -4.77 -20.25
N THR A 551 -25.79 -5.20 -21.29
CA THR A 551 -25.20 -5.55 -22.58
C THR A 551 -25.14 -4.32 -23.47
N LEU A 552 -23.93 -3.95 -23.89
CA LEU A 552 -23.64 -2.87 -24.81
C LEU A 552 -23.60 -3.41 -26.24
N PRO A 553 -24.47 -2.96 -27.16
CA PRO A 553 -24.36 -3.29 -28.57
C PRO A 553 -23.06 -2.76 -29.17
N ALA A 554 -22.63 -3.32 -30.30
CA ALA A 554 -21.49 -2.79 -31.05
C ALA A 554 -21.86 -1.42 -31.65
N GLU A 555 -20.94 -0.45 -31.51
CA GLU A 555 -20.99 0.86 -32.17
C GLU A 555 -22.25 1.70 -31.85
N GLN A 556 -22.82 1.51 -30.65
CA GLN A 556 -24.02 2.24 -30.23
C GLN A 556 -23.85 2.94 -28.88
N LEU A 557 -24.45 4.12 -28.80
CA LEU A 557 -24.65 4.83 -27.54
C LEU A 557 -25.92 4.29 -26.88
N ILE A 558 -25.82 3.92 -25.61
CA ILE A 558 -26.99 3.64 -24.78
C ILE A 558 -26.98 4.52 -23.53
N GLN A 559 -28.15 4.83 -23.02
CA GLN A 559 -28.34 5.42 -21.71
C GLN A 559 -28.85 4.35 -20.75
N VAL A 560 -28.27 4.26 -19.57
CA VAL A 560 -28.65 3.35 -18.51
C VAL A 560 -29.13 4.17 -17.32
N THR A 561 -30.34 3.89 -16.86
CA THR A 561 -30.86 4.44 -15.60
C THR A 561 -30.88 3.33 -14.56
N LEU A 562 -30.09 3.48 -13.51
CA LEU A 562 -30.14 2.64 -12.32
C LEU A 562 -31.11 3.30 -11.34
N ARG A 563 -32.16 2.59 -10.94
CA ARG A 563 -33.03 3.04 -9.85
C ARG A 563 -32.62 2.32 -8.57
N LEU A 564 -32.28 3.13 -7.58
CA LEU A 564 -31.94 2.73 -6.23
C LEU A 564 -33.22 2.70 -5.40
N GLY A 565 -33.21 1.91 -4.32
CA GLY A 565 -34.27 1.99 -3.33
C GLY A 565 -34.31 3.39 -2.74
N GLY A 566 -35.41 4.10 -2.99
CA GLY A 566 -35.69 5.41 -2.43
C GLY A 566 -36.97 5.36 -1.62
N GLY A 567 -36.85 5.54 -0.31
CA GLY A 567 -37.94 6.01 0.55
C GLY A 567 -38.82 4.95 1.22
N ASP A 568 -38.45 3.68 1.23
CA ASP A 568 -39.01 2.79 2.24
C ASP A 568 -38.34 3.14 3.59
N ALA A 569 -39.19 3.46 4.57
CA ALA A 569 -38.83 3.81 5.94
C ALA A 569 -39.40 2.79 6.94
N THR A 570 -39.98 1.69 6.46
CA THR A 570 -40.50 0.61 7.28
C THR A 570 -39.37 -0.37 7.53
N PRO A 571 -38.92 -0.54 8.79
CA PRO A 571 -37.90 -1.53 9.07
C PRO A 571 -38.38 -2.97 8.78
N PRO A 572 -37.47 -3.87 8.37
CA PRO A 572 -37.80 -5.29 8.27
C PRO A 572 -38.05 -5.88 9.67
N LEU A 573 -38.74 -7.02 9.74
CA LEU A 573 -38.88 -7.77 10.99
C LEU A 573 -37.55 -8.38 11.45
N PRO A 574 -37.34 -8.62 12.76
CA PRO A 574 -36.12 -9.21 13.28
C PRO A 574 -35.89 -10.63 12.76
N ALA A 575 -34.63 -10.97 12.51
CA ALA A 575 -34.18 -12.32 12.20
C ALA A 575 -34.61 -13.31 13.30
N LYS A 576 -34.60 -14.62 13.01
CA LYS A 576 -35.11 -15.65 13.92
C LYS A 576 -34.05 -16.71 14.24
N ASN A 577 -34.23 -17.44 15.33
CA ASN A 577 -33.46 -18.66 15.63
C ASN A 577 -31.92 -18.52 15.55
N LEU A 578 -31.37 -17.45 16.13
CA LEU A 578 -29.92 -17.34 16.31
C LEU A 578 -29.40 -18.50 17.15
N ARG A 579 -28.50 -19.30 16.57
CA ARG A 579 -28.00 -20.54 17.15
C ARG A 579 -26.51 -20.71 16.86
N LEU A 580 -25.84 -21.40 17.76
CA LEU A 580 -24.47 -21.84 17.56
C LEU A 580 -24.43 -22.99 16.55
N VAL A 581 -23.52 -22.91 15.61
CA VAL A 581 -23.19 -23.98 14.66
C VAL A 581 -21.94 -24.72 15.11
N GLN A 582 -20.89 -23.97 15.47
CA GLN A 582 -19.61 -24.51 15.91
C GLN A 582 -18.92 -23.54 16.87
N ALA A 583 -18.19 -24.08 17.84
CA ALA A 583 -17.28 -23.32 18.68
C ALA A 583 -15.88 -23.92 18.61
N THR A 584 -14.87 -23.05 18.65
CA THR A 584 -13.47 -23.40 18.94
C THR A 584 -13.01 -22.60 20.16
N GLU A 585 -11.74 -22.71 20.53
CA GLU A 585 -11.12 -21.89 21.56
C GLU A 585 -11.12 -20.40 21.20
N THR A 586 -11.05 -20.07 19.90
CA THR A 586 -10.86 -18.69 19.43
C THR A 586 -11.90 -18.24 18.41
N SER A 587 -12.94 -19.04 18.17
CA SER A 587 -13.99 -18.69 17.22
C SER A 587 -15.36 -19.26 17.57
N LEU A 588 -16.40 -18.57 17.13
CA LEU A 588 -17.80 -18.96 17.24
C LEU A 588 -18.46 -18.81 15.87
N ALA A 589 -18.91 -19.92 15.30
CA ALA A 589 -19.73 -19.95 14.09
C ALA A 589 -21.20 -20.04 14.49
N MET A 590 -22.01 -19.12 13.99
CA MET A 590 -23.43 -18.98 14.33
C MET A 590 -24.27 -18.83 13.06
N ALA A 591 -25.52 -19.24 13.17
CA ALA A 591 -26.50 -19.15 12.10
C ALA A 591 -27.84 -18.64 12.63
N TRP A 592 -28.63 -18.06 11.76
CA TRP A 592 -30.00 -17.62 12.05
C TRP A 592 -30.89 -17.89 10.83
N ASP A 593 -32.19 -17.75 11.03
CA ASP A 593 -33.19 -17.93 10.00
C ASP A 593 -33.74 -16.57 9.57
N THR A 594 -34.23 -16.50 8.33
CA THR A 594 -34.83 -15.29 7.75
C THR A 594 -36.04 -14.82 8.56
N PRO A 595 -36.29 -13.50 8.67
CA PRO A 595 -37.52 -12.99 9.24
C PRO A 595 -38.74 -13.35 8.38
N ASP A 596 -39.95 -13.24 8.95
CA ASP A 596 -41.16 -13.17 8.12
C ASP A 596 -41.20 -11.81 7.40
N PRO A 597 -41.93 -11.69 6.27
CA PRO A 597 -42.14 -10.38 5.65
C PRO A 597 -42.81 -9.39 6.60
N ALA A 598 -42.42 -8.12 6.53
CA ALA A 598 -43.05 -6.99 7.20
C ALA A 598 -44.46 -6.70 6.61
N GLU A 599 -45.21 -5.77 7.22
CA GLU A 599 -46.61 -5.48 6.84
C GLU A 599 -46.77 -4.96 5.41
N ASP A 600 -45.76 -4.28 4.88
CA ASP A 600 -45.68 -3.83 3.49
C ASP A 600 -45.10 -4.87 2.53
N GLY A 601 -44.75 -6.05 3.05
CA GLY A 601 -44.20 -7.17 2.30
C GLY A 601 -42.67 -7.19 2.25
N ASP A 602 -41.99 -6.25 2.91
CA ASP A 602 -40.53 -6.19 2.90
C ASP A 602 -39.88 -7.33 3.68
N THR A 603 -38.71 -7.75 3.21
CA THR A 603 -37.95 -8.86 3.81
C THR A 603 -36.51 -8.43 4.05
N ALA A 604 -35.79 -9.15 4.90
CA ALA A 604 -34.37 -8.88 5.12
C ALA A 604 -33.57 -9.07 3.82
N ALA A 605 -32.87 -8.01 3.41
CA ALA A 605 -31.83 -8.00 2.39
C ALA A 605 -30.46 -8.40 2.94
N GLY A 606 -30.26 -8.15 4.23
CA GLY A 606 -29.05 -8.49 4.97
C GLY A 606 -29.26 -8.42 6.47
N TYR A 607 -28.16 -8.48 7.21
CA TYR A 607 -28.15 -8.60 8.65
C TYR A 607 -27.02 -7.78 9.26
N VAL A 608 -27.31 -7.13 10.39
CA VAL A 608 -26.33 -6.46 11.23
C VAL A 608 -26.02 -7.37 12.42
N ILE A 609 -24.77 -7.81 12.54
CA ILE A 609 -24.34 -8.69 13.62
C ILE A 609 -23.61 -7.84 14.65
N LYS A 610 -24.04 -7.92 15.90
CA LYS A 610 -23.40 -7.26 17.05
C LYS A 610 -22.88 -8.29 18.04
N ARG A 611 -21.76 -7.99 18.68
CA ARG A 611 -21.22 -8.71 19.84
C ARG A 611 -21.07 -7.74 21.00
N ASN A 612 -21.68 -8.07 22.14
CA ASN A 612 -21.69 -7.24 23.34
C ASN A 612 -22.11 -5.78 23.01
N GLN A 613 -23.16 -5.64 22.19
CA GLN A 613 -23.72 -4.38 21.68
C GLN A 613 -22.88 -3.63 20.64
N THR A 614 -21.64 -4.06 20.36
CA THR A 614 -20.81 -3.49 19.28
C THR A 614 -21.09 -4.19 17.96
N GLU A 615 -21.38 -3.45 16.90
CA GLU A 615 -21.52 -3.98 15.54
C GLU A 615 -20.20 -4.59 15.06
N LEU A 616 -20.25 -5.85 14.61
CA LEU A 616 -19.13 -6.60 14.04
C LEU A 616 -19.15 -6.60 12.51
N ALA A 617 -20.34 -6.75 11.91
CA ALA A 617 -20.46 -6.94 10.48
C ALA A 617 -21.86 -6.63 9.96
N ARG A 618 -21.94 -6.31 8.66
CA ARG A 618 -23.16 -6.35 7.85
C ARG A 618 -22.98 -7.32 6.70
N GLN A 619 -23.93 -8.22 6.48
CA GLN A 619 -23.83 -9.25 5.45
C GLN A 619 -25.19 -9.73 4.97
N ASN A 620 -25.22 -10.39 3.80
CA ASN A 620 -26.45 -10.95 3.23
C ASN A 620 -26.64 -12.44 3.57
N GLY A 621 -25.61 -13.06 4.16
CA GLY A 621 -25.61 -14.47 4.55
C GLY A 621 -26.28 -14.72 5.90
N LEU A 622 -26.84 -15.92 6.06
CA LEU A 622 -27.50 -16.41 7.28
C LEU A 622 -26.55 -17.04 8.30
N GLN A 623 -25.24 -16.89 8.08
CA GLN A 623 -24.20 -17.52 8.88
C GLN A 623 -23.06 -16.54 9.09
N PHE A 624 -22.53 -16.45 10.30
CA PHE A 624 -21.40 -15.60 10.64
C PHE A 624 -20.39 -16.39 11.48
N VAL A 625 -19.12 -16.16 11.20
CA VAL A 625 -18.02 -16.73 11.98
C VAL A 625 -17.25 -15.57 12.63
N ASP A 626 -17.34 -15.49 13.94
CA ASP A 626 -16.54 -14.59 14.75
C ASP A 626 -15.23 -15.28 15.14
N SER A 627 -14.09 -14.63 14.95
CA SER A 627 -12.75 -15.21 15.20
C SER A 627 -11.88 -14.24 16.01
N GLY A 628 -10.76 -14.75 16.55
CA GLY A 628 -9.89 -13.96 17.43
C GLY A 628 -10.48 -13.75 18.83
N LEU A 629 -11.38 -14.65 19.26
CA LEU A 629 -12.00 -14.63 20.58
C LEU A 629 -11.07 -15.22 21.65
N SER A 630 -11.32 -14.83 22.90
CA SER A 630 -10.68 -15.45 24.05
C SER A 630 -11.37 -16.76 24.40
N GLU A 631 -10.60 -17.80 24.67
CA GLU A 631 -11.13 -19.11 25.11
C GLU A 631 -11.91 -19.03 26.42
N SER A 632 -12.79 -20.00 26.65
CA SER A 632 -13.68 -20.08 27.82
C SER A 632 -14.34 -18.74 28.17
N THR A 633 -14.80 -18.00 27.16
CA THR A 633 -15.37 -16.66 27.34
C THR A 633 -16.73 -16.62 26.69
N SER A 634 -17.73 -16.16 27.45
CA SER A 634 -19.10 -15.98 26.96
C SER A 634 -19.22 -14.63 26.25
N TYR A 635 -19.78 -14.67 25.05
CA TYR A 635 -20.08 -13.50 24.22
C TYR A 635 -21.58 -13.46 23.92
N THR A 636 -22.18 -12.28 24.00
CA THR A 636 -23.58 -12.09 23.62
C THR A 636 -23.65 -11.53 22.22
N TYR A 637 -24.38 -12.21 21.34
CA TYR A 637 -24.61 -11.79 19.98
C TYR A 637 -26.04 -11.32 19.79
N GLU A 638 -26.21 -10.29 18.97
CA GLU A 638 -27.50 -9.80 18.49
C GLU A 638 -27.45 -9.70 16.96
N VAL A 639 -28.45 -10.24 16.28
CA VAL A 639 -28.59 -10.14 14.83
C VAL A 639 -29.84 -9.34 14.49
N MET A 640 -29.64 -8.17 13.89
CA MET A 640 -30.70 -7.32 13.36
C MET A 640 -30.90 -7.61 11.87
N SER A 641 -32.11 -7.45 11.37
CA SER A 641 -32.38 -7.47 9.93
C SER A 641 -32.11 -6.11 9.31
N LEU A 642 -31.66 -6.10 8.06
CA LEU A 642 -31.46 -4.92 7.23
C LEU A 642 -32.25 -5.15 5.93
N ASP A 643 -33.08 -4.20 5.51
CA ASP A 643 -33.81 -4.30 4.25
C ASP A 643 -33.01 -3.72 3.07
N PHE A 644 -33.63 -3.69 1.89
CA PHE A 644 -33.01 -3.20 0.66
C PHE A 644 -32.91 -1.67 0.58
N SER A 645 -33.58 -0.95 1.48
CA SER A 645 -33.63 0.51 1.61
C SER A 645 -32.66 1.04 2.66
N GLY A 646 -32.09 0.15 3.47
CA GLY A 646 -31.13 0.44 4.52
C GLY A 646 -31.75 0.58 5.91
N ASN A 647 -33.06 0.32 6.09
CA ASN A 647 -33.65 0.33 7.42
C ASN A 647 -33.21 -0.91 8.19
N VAL A 648 -32.92 -0.70 9.47
CA VAL A 648 -32.54 -1.76 10.41
C VAL A 648 -33.73 -2.07 11.28
N SER A 649 -34.04 -3.35 11.49
CA SER A 649 -35.13 -3.80 12.37
C SER A 649 -35.03 -3.13 13.75
N GLU A 650 -36.16 -2.79 14.37
CA GLU A 650 -36.16 -2.12 15.69
C GLU A 650 -35.50 -2.97 16.79
N THR A 651 -35.61 -4.29 16.66
CA THR A 651 -35.03 -5.28 17.58
C THR A 651 -34.24 -6.32 16.81
N GLY A 652 -33.37 -7.05 17.50
CA GLY A 652 -32.65 -8.20 16.95
C GLY A 652 -32.94 -9.49 17.71
N VAL A 653 -32.57 -10.62 17.13
CA VAL A 653 -32.52 -11.90 17.85
C VAL A 653 -31.19 -12.01 18.58
N SER A 654 -31.25 -12.26 19.89
CA SER A 654 -30.05 -12.33 20.74
C SER A 654 -29.82 -13.73 21.32
N ALA A 655 -28.55 -14.12 21.42
CA ALA A 655 -28.12 -15.36 22.06
C ALA A 655 -26.69 -15.20 22.61
N SER A 656 -26.38 -15.90 23.70
CA SER A 656 -25.02 -15.96 24.25
C SER A 656 -24.37 -17.30 23.94
N PHE A 657 -23.13 -17.25 23.49
CA PHE A 657 -22.33 -18.43 23.15
C PHE A 657 -20.97 -18.35 23.85
N THR A 658 -20.37 -19.49 24.16
CA THR A 658 -19.10 -19.57 24.89
C THR A 658 -18.09 -20.33 24.04
N THR A 659 -16.90 -19.75 23.86
CA THR A 659 -15.76 -20.42 23.24
C THR A 659 -15.31 -21.63 24.06
N LEU A 660 -14.69 -22.61 23.41
CA LEU A 660 -14.15 -23.78 24.09
C LEU A 660 -12.94 -23.39 24.95
N ALA A 661 -12.58 -24.28 25.88
CA ALA A 661 -11.32 -24.20 26.61
C ALA A 661 -10.22 -24.91 25.83
N ASP A 662 -9.02 -24.36 25.85
CA ASP A 662 -7.84 -25.05 25.37
C ASP A 662 -7.44 -26.14 26.37
N ALA A 663 -7.36 -27.36 25.85
CA ALA A 663 -7.00 -28.56 26.60
C ALA A 663 -5.71 -29.21 26.11
N ALA A 664 -5.06 -28.65 25.08
CA ALA A 664 -3.83 -29.17 24.53
C ALA A 664 -2.61 -28.53 25.22
N PRO A 665 -1.62 -29.32 25.68
CA PRO A 665 -0.36 -28.74 26.15
C PRO A 665 0.55 -28.35 24.97
N PRO A 666 1.51 -27.43 25.20
CA PRO A 666 2.41 -27.00 24.15
C PRO A 666 3.37 -28.11 23.73
N LEU A 667 3.76 -28.09 22.46
CA LEU A 667 4.68 -29.03 21.84
C LEU A 667 5.96 -28.31 21.41
N LEU A 668 7.11 -28.89 21.73
CA LEU A 668 8.40 -28.42 21.24
C LEU A 668 8.59 -28.91 19.80
N GLU A 669 8.66 -27.98 18.85
CA GLU A 669 8.78 -28.28 17.42
C GLU A 669 10.24 -28.34 16.95
N SER A 670 11.10 -27.48 17.50
CA SER A 670 12.52 -27.48 17.14
C SER A 670 13.44 -26.98 18.26
N ALA A 671 14.69 -27.42 18.19
CA ALA A 671 15.79 -26.94 19.02
C ALA A 671 17.04 -26.80 18.14
N ALA A 672 17.61 -25.59 18.04
CA ALA A 672 18.74 -25.29 17.16
C ALA A 672 19.75 -24.36 17.85
N LEU A 673 21.03 -24.72 17.81
CA LEU A 673 22.10 -23.84 18.31
C LEU A 673 22.22 -22.62 17.41
N VAL A 674 22.25 -21.44 18.04
CA VAL A 674 22.57 -20.17 17.38
C VAL A 674 24.09 -19.95 17.39
N ASP A 675 24.72 -20.27 18.52
CA ASP A 675 26.18 -20.28 18.70
C ASP A 675 26.56 -21.25 19.83
N SER A 676 27.82 -21.25 20.29
CA SER A 676 28.27 -22.16 21.37
C SER A 676 27.51 -22.02 22.69
N THR A 677 26.86 -20.90 22.94
CA THR A 677 26.25 -20.52 24.21
C THR A 677 24.74 -20.25 24.14
N HIS A 678 24.16 -20.24 22.94
CA HIS A 678 22.75 -19.94 22.73
C HIS A 678 22.03 -21.06 21.97
N LEU A 679 20.96 -21.59 22.56
CA LEU A 679 20.12 -22.64 21.98
C LEU A 679 18.69 -22.10 21.82
N SER A 680 18.21 -21.99 20.59
CA SER A 680 16.87 -21.52 20.26
C SER A 680 15.89 -22.70 20.24
N LEU A 681 14.78 -22.57 20.96
CA LEU A 681 13.69 -23.53 21.04
C LEU A 681 12.43 -22.89 20.44
N VAL A 682 11.65 -23.64 19.67
CA VAL A 682 10.39 -23.16 19.09
C VAL A 682 9.25 -24.10 19.47
N PHE A 683 8.16 -23.53 19.99
CA PHE A 683 6.93 -24.24 20.34
C PHE A 683 5.83 -23.98 19.31
N ASN A 684 4.91 -24.93 19.14
CA ASN A 684 3.76 -24.81 18.23
C ASN A 684 2.80 -23.67 18.61
N GLU A 685 2.80 -23.28 19.89
CA GLU A 685 1.85 -22.32 20.47
C GLU A 685 2.50 -21.41 21.53
N PRO A 686 1.84 -20.31 21.92
CA PRO A 686 2.39 -19.37 22.88
C PRO A 686 2.57 -19.98 24.27
N VAL A 687 3.78 -19.90 24.84
CA VAL A 687 4.12 -20.45 26.15
C VAL A 687 4.21 -19.38 27.24
N LYS A 688 3.96 -19.78 28.49
CA LYS A 688 3.94 -18.87 29.63
C LYS A 688 5.34 -18.61 30.17
N LEU A 689 5.70 -17.33 30.26
CA LEU A 689 7.00 -16.84 30.76
C LEU A 689 7.42 -17.46 32.09
N ALA A 690 6.50 -17.62 33.04
CA ALA A 690 6.82 -18.16 34.37
C ALA A 690 7.30 -19.62 34.31
N SER A 691 6.69 -20.43 33.44
CA SER A 691 7.16 -21.81 33.21
C SER A 691 8.52 -21.77 32.52
N VAL A 692 8.64 -21.03 31.41
CA VAL A 692 9.87 -20.87 30.63
C VAL A 692 11.07 -20.47 31.49
N ALA A 693 10.90 -19.55 32.44
CA ALA A 693 11.98 -19.07 33.31
C ALA A 693 12.48 -20.11 34.35
N THR A 694 11.76 -21.23 34.52
CA THR A 694 12.08 -22.27 35.50
C THR A 694 13.14 -23.21 34.95
N LEU A 695 14.42 -22.97 35.26
CA LEU A 695 15.54 -23.72 34.67
C LEU A 695 15.52 -25.24 34.91
N SER A 696 14.85 -25.73 35.95
CA SER A 696 14.68 -27.17 36.19
C SER A 696 13.81 -27.88 35.16
N GLN A 697 13.16 -27.14 34.25
CA GLN A 697 12.37 -27.66 33.14
C GLN A 697 13.23 -28.10 31.95
N TYR A 698 14.53 -27.79 31.97
CA TYR A 698 15.46 -28.11 30.90
C TYR A 698 16.62 -28.94 31.44
N ALA A 699 17.05 -29.93 30.66
CA ALA A 699 18.26 -30.69 30.92
C ALA A 699 18.98 -30.98 29.60
N ILE A 700 20.30 -30.79 29.57
CA ILE A 700 21.13 -31.11 28.39
C ILE A 700 22.07 -32.24 28.77
N VAL A 701 22.20 -33.26 27.92
CA VAL A 701 23.10 -34.41 28.11
C VAL A 701 23.99 -34.58 26.87
N PRO A 702 25.34 -34.66 26.99
CA PRO A 702 26.14 -34.50 28.20
C PRO A 702 25.94 -33.13 28.86
N THR A 703 26.11 -33.04 30.19
CA THR A 703 25.73 -31.85 30.97
C THR A 703 26.34 -30.56 30.44
N VAL A 704 25.46 -29.59 30.11
CA VAL A 704 25.78 -28.18 29.87
C VAL A 704 24.96 -27.34 30.84
N SER A 705 25.61 -26.43 31.55
CA SER A 705 24.91 -25.53 32.49
C SER A 705 24.00 -24.56 31.74
N ILE A 706 22.73 -24.51 32.12
CA ILE A 706 21.76 -23.54 31.60
C ILE A 706 21.73 -22.36 32.56
N LEU A 707 22.01 -21.16 32.06
CA LEU A 707 22.20 -19.94 32.83
C LEU A 707 20.90 -19.12 32.94
N ARG A 708 20.16 -19.02 31.81
CA ARG A 708 18.85 -18.38 31.76
C ARG A 708 18.04 -18.95 30.60
N ALA A 709 16.73 -18.79 30.66
CA ALA A 709 15.81 -19.02 29.55
C ALA A 709 15.03 -17.71 29.31
N GLU A 710 14.97 -17.26 28.07
CA GLU A 710 14.29 -16.02 27.68
C GLU A 710 13.18 -16.32 26.68
N LEU A 711 11.95 -15.90 26.99
CA LEU A 711 10.84 -15.95 26.04
C LEU A 711 10.93 -14.76 25.07
N LEU A 712 10.92 -15.03 23.76
CA LEU A 712 11.00 -14.00 22.73
C LEU A 712 9.64 -13.33 22.47
N GLN A 713 9.64 -12.24 21.69
CA GLN A 713 8.45 -11.41 21.44
C GLN A 713 7.30 -12.15 20.73
N ASP A 714 7.63 -13.18 19.95
CA ASP A 714 6.63 -14.03 19.29
C ASP A 714 5.84 -14.92 20.27
N LYS A 715 6.28 -14.97 21.54
CA LYS A 715 5.75 -15.80 22.64
C LYS A 715 5.81 -17.30 22.40
N LYS A 716 6.40 -17.75 21.29
CA LYS A 716 6.54 -19.16 20.91
C LYS A 716 7.99 -19.64 20.94
N SER A 717 8.94 -18.72 20.87
CA SER A 717 10.35 -19.03 20.82
C SER A 717 11.03 -18.75 22.16
N VAL A 718 11.88 -19.66 22.61
CA VAL A 718 12.68 -19.54 23.84
C VAL A 718 14.16 -19.61 23.50
N LEU A 719 14.92 -18.61 23.91
CA LEU A 719 16.36 -18.61 23.83
C LEU A 719 16.97 -19.09 25.17
N LEU A 720 17.58 -20.27 25.16
CA LEU A 720 18.37 -20.74 26.29
C LEU A 720 19.78 -20.16 26.21
N HIS A 721 20.21 -19.51 27.28
CA HIS A 721 21.59 -19.11 27.49
C HIS A 721 22.28 -20.18 28.30
N THR A 722 23.40 -20.68 27.80
CA THR A 722 24.08 -21.87 28.29
C THR A 722 25.58 -21.62 28.42
N ALA A 723 26.27 -22.47 29.18
CA ALA A 723 27.72 -22.59 29.07
C ALA A 723 28.11 -23.07 27.66
N ALA A 724 29.36 -22.81 27.27
CA ALA A 724 29.83 -23.17 25.93
C ALA A 724 29.73 -24.68 25.68
N HIS A 725 29.03 -25.05 24.61
CA HIS A 725 29.00 -26.40 24.07
C HIS A 725 30.39 -26.79 23.53
N ARG A 726 30.71 -28.07 23.61
CA ARG A 726 32.01 -28.63 23.18
C ARG A 726 31.92 -29.03 21.72
N ASP A 727 32.95 -28.67 20.98
CA ASP A 727 33.11 -29.01 19.55
C ASP A 727 33.08 -30.53 19.33
N GLY A 728 32.30 -30.99 18.36
CA GLY A 728 32.17 -32.39 17.98
C GLY A 728 31.36 -33.26 18.95
N VAL A 729 30.57 -32.66 19.84
CA VAL A 729 29.74 -33.39 20.80
C VAL A 729 28.27 -33.32 20.39
N ASP A 730 27.62 -34.50 20.37
CA ASP A 730 26.18 -34.64 20.26
C ASP A 730 25.53 -34.45 21.63
N TYR A 731 24.46 -33.66 21.65
CA TYR A 731 23.70 -33.30 22.83
C TYR A 731 22.24 -33.70 22.66
N THR A 732 21.63 -34.13 23.77
CA THR A 732 20.21 -34.35 23.91
C THR A 732 19.65 -33.34 24.90
N LEU A 733 18.79 -32.45 24.44
CA LEU A 733 17.96 -31.58 25.27
C LEU A 733 16.72 -32.36 25.71
N THR A 734 16.36 -32.28 26.99
CA THR A 734 15.06 -32.66 27.54
C THR A 734 14.35 -31.40 28.01
N VAL A 735 13.10 -31.19 27.59
CA VAL A 735 12.25 -30.08 28.01
C VAL A 735 10.96 -30.64 28.62
N THR A 736 10.52 -30.15 29.77
CA THR A 736 9.33 -30.68 30.47
C THR A 736 8.60 -29.60 31.25
N GLY A 737 7.28 -29.71 31.36
CA GLY A 737 6.47 -28.86 32.25
C GLY A 737 6.33 -27.40 31.82
N ILE A 738 6.80 -27.04 30.62
CA ILE A 738 6.49 -25.76 29.98
C ILE A 738 4.97 -25.68 29.83
N GLN A 739 4.40 -24.59 30.30
CA GLN A 739 2.96 -24.34 30.23
C GLN A 739 2.65 -23.45 29.03
N ASP A 740 1.53 -23.71 28.38
CA ASP A 740 0.96 -22.79 27.40
C ASP A 740 0.46 -21.49 28.09
N SER A 741 -0.05 -20.57 27.26
CA SER A 741 -0.65 -19.32 27.70
C SER A 741 -2.17 -19.41 27.93
N SER A 742 -2.76 -20.61 27.90
CA SER A 742 -4.18 -20.81 28.16
C SER A 742 -4.53 -20.49 29.63
N LYS A 743 -5.83 -20.34 29.91
CA LYS A 743 -6.42 -20.22 31.25
C LYS A 743 -6.16 -21.46 32.08
N ALA A 744 -6.17 -22.64 31.45
CA ALA A 744 -5.88 -23.92 32.10
C ALA A 744 -4.37 -24.09 32.39
N MET A 745 -3.51 -23.40 31.64
CA MET A 745 -2.05 -23.48 31.71
C MET A 745 -1.58 -24.94 31.53
N ASN A 746 -1.97 -25.56 30.41
CA ASN A 746 -1.68 -26.97 30.20
C ASN A 746 -0.17 -27.15 30.09
N ALA A 747 0.37 -28.11 30.84
CA ALA A 747 1.80 -28.34 30.94
C ALA A 747 2.24 -29.48 30.02
N MET A 748 3.29 -29.26 29.24
CA MET A 748 3.83 -30.29 28.35
C MET A 748 4.44 -31.46 29.13
N ALA A 749 4.29 -32.66 28.57
CA ALA A 749 5.08 -33.81 28.95
C ALA A 749 6.56 -33.63 28.53
N ALA A 750 7.46 -34.46 29.06
CA ALA A 750 8.86 -34.40 28.70
C ALA A 750 9.08 -34.72 27.20
N ALA A 751 9.76 -33.83 26.49
CA ALA A 751 10.17 -33.98 25.09
C ALA A 751 11.69 -33.98 24.98
N GLN A 752 12.24 -34.74 24.03
CA GLN A 752 13.69 -34.84 23.78
C GLN A 752 14.05 -34.40 22.36
N PHE A 753 15.14 -33.63 22.24
CA PHE A 753 15.68 -33.16 20.97
C PHE A 753 17.19 -33.37 20.90
N ASN A 754 17.68 -33.91 19.79
CA ASN A 754 19.11 -34.10 19.56
C ASN A 754 19.67 -32.96 18.70
N TYR A 755 20.85 -32.45 19.07
CA TYR A 755 21.58 -31.42 18.34
C TYR A 755 23.09 -31.59 18.54
N SER A 756 23.89 -31.13 17.60
CA SER A 756 25.36 -31.23 17.67
C SER A 756 26.00 -29.84 17.60
N PHE A 757 27.10 -29.63 18.32
CA PHE A 757 27.90 -28.40 18.17
C PHE A 757 29.24 -28.69 17.50
N THR A 758 29.52 -28.04 16.38
CA THR A 758 30.86 -28.07 15.74
C THR A 758 31.36 -26.67 15.43
N LEU A 759 32.56 -26.35 15.93
CA LEU A 759 33.24 -25.10 15.60
C LEU A 759 33.70 -25.11 14.14
N PRO A 760 33.59 -23.98 13.41
CA PRO A 760 34.17 -23.88 12.08
C PRO A 760 35.71 -24.07 12.10
N ILE A 761 36.27 -24.67 11.05
CA ILE A 761 37.73 -24.89 10.94
C ILE A 761 38.45 -23.55 10.80
N GLN A 762 39.46 -23.32 11.64
CA GLN A 762 40.30 -22.12 11.57
C GLN A 762 41.57 -22.44 10.77
N ALA A 763 41.71 -21.84 9.58
CA ALA A 763 42.98 -21.79 8.86
C ALA A 763 43.69 -20.47 9.18
N ARG A 764 44.91 -20.54 9.71
CA ARG A 764 45.71 -19.37 10.15
C ARG A 764 47.11 -19.42 9.55
N GLU A 765 47.90 -18.36 9.72
CA GLU A 765 49.28 -18.29 9.20
C GLU A 765 49.36 -18.55 7.68
N ILE A 766 48.41 -17.99 6.93
CA ILE A 766 48.27 -18.27 5.50
C ILE A 766 49.33 -17.50 4.70
N THR A 767 50.06 -18.21 3.83
CA THR A 767 50.96 -17.65 2.83
C THR A 767 50.54 -18.18 1.45
N PRO A 768 50.25 -17.32 0.45
CA PRO A 768 50.36 -15.85 0.46
C PRO A 768 49.38 -15.15 1.43
N THR A 769 49.83 -14.07 2.07
CA THR A 769 49.02 -13.31 3.05
C THR A 769 47.86 -12.53 2.41
N THR A 770 47.82 -12.46 1.09
CA THR A 770 46.73 -11.86 0.30
C THR A 770 45.49 -12.75 0.24
N TYR A 771 45.60 -14.05 0.54
CA TYR A 771 44.46 -14.96 0.53
C TYR A 771 43.55 -14.76 1.74
N ARG A 772 42.29 -15.19 1.64
CA ARG A 772 41.26 -14.99 2.68
C ARG A 772 40.59 -16.31 3.04
N VAL A 773 40.26 -16.47 4.32
CA VAL A 773 39.42 -17.58 4.78
C VAL A 773 37.99 -17.11 4.90
N LYS A 774 37.05 -17.89 4.38
CA LYS A 774 35.63 -17.70 4.65
C LYS A 774 34.89 -19.03 4.69
N GLN A 775 33.65 -19.00 5.17
CA GLN A 775 32.73 -20.13 5.01
C GLN A 775 32.19 -20.15 3.58
N VAL A 776 31.86 -21.33 3.10
CA VAL A 776 31.26 -21.54 1.78
C VAL A 776 29.79 -21.18 1.81
N ALA A 777 29.37 -20.24 0.97
CA ALA A 777 27.97 -19.98 0.61
C ALA A 777 27.78 -20.10 -0.91
N GLU A 778 26.53 -20.30 -1.36
CA GLU A 778 26.17 -20.22 -2.78
C GLU A 778 26.34 -18.78 -3.30
N ASP A 779 26.59 -18.63 -4.60
CA ASP A 779 26.85 -17.35 -5.31
C ASP A 779 28.09 -16.56 -4.86
N ASP A 780 28.84 -17.09 -3.92
CA ASP A 780 30.07 -16.50 -3.42
C ASP A 780 31.17 -16.36 -4.50
N SER A 781 31.98 -15.30 -4.41
CA SER A 781 33.18 -15.14 -5.27
C SER A 781 34.16 -16.33 -5.17
N VAL A 782 34.67 -16.78 -6.32
CA VAL A 782 35.61 -17.92 -6.44
C VAL A 782 37.03 -17.51 -6.08
N TYR A 783 37.48 -16.35 -6.56
CA TYR A 783 38.83 -15.81 -6.37
C TYR A 783 38.79 -14.40 -5.78
N ILE A 784 39.91 -13.94 -5.22
CA ILE A 784 40.03 -12.58 -4.69
C ILE A 784 40.24 -11.50 -5.76
N ASP A 785 40.60 -11.89 -6.99
CA ASP A 785 41.00 -11.00 -8.09
C ASP A 785 40.16 -11.21 -9.37
N ARG A 786 39.02 -11.92 -9.28
CA ARG A 786 38.07 -12.15 -10.39
C ARG A 786 36.63 -12.12 -9.90
N SER A 787 35.71 -11.82 -10.82
CA SER A 787 34.26 -11.72 -10.56
C SER A 787 33.50 -13.03 -10.75
N TYR A 788 34.18 -14.18 -10.83
CA TYR A 788 33.52 -15.48 -10.95
C TYR A 788 32.87 -15.90 -9.64
N THR A 789 31.79 -16.67 -9.73
CA THR A 789 30.95 -17.10 -8.60
C THR A 789 30.79 -18.62 -8.57
N LEU A 790 30.57 -19.17 -7.39
CA LEU A 790 30.23 -20.59 -7.20
C LEU A 790 28.76 -20.80 -7.60
N GLN A 791 28.51 -21.74 -8.53
CA GLN A 791 27.17 -22.04 -9.06
C GLN A 791 26.57 -23.31 -8.45
N ALA A 792 27.41 -24.32 -8.20
CA ALA A 792 26.99 -25.54 -7.51
C ALA A 792 28.14 -26.12 -6.69
N ILE A 793 27.83 -26.55 -5.47
CA ILE A 793 28.81 -27.05 -4.51
C ILE A 793 28.29 -28.34 -3.88
N PRO A 794 29.13 -29.38 -3.68
CA PRO A 794 28.74 -30.58 -2.96
C PRO A 794 28.23 -30.25 -1.55
N ALA A 795 27.14 -30.89 -1.12
CA ALA A 795 26.53 -30.65 0.20
C ALA A 795 27.52 -30.79 1.37
N GLY A 796 28.50 -31.70 1.25
CA GLY A 796 29.56 -31.88 2.25
C GLY A 796 30.59 -30.74 2.35
N LEU A 797 30.60 -29.80 1.41
CA LEU A 797 31.45 -28.60 1.43
C LEU A 797 30.64 -27.33 1.76
N SER A 798 29.32 -27.38 1.74
CA SER A 798 28.47 -26.23 2.07
C SER A 798 28.63 -25.82 3.54
N GLY A 799 28.78 -24.52 3.79
CA GLY A 799 29.01 -23.97 5.13
C GLY A 799 30.36 -24.36 5.77
N GLN A 800 31.29 -24.94 5.01
CA GLN A 800 32.63 -25.32 5.48
C GLN A 800 33.68 -24.24 5.20
N SER A 801 34.84 -24.31 5.86
CA SER A 801 35.90 -23.33 5.67
C SER A 801 36.61 -23.53 4.34
N ARG A 802 36.89 -22.43 3.63
CA ARG A 802 37.71 -22.42 2.41
C ARG A 802 38.73 -21.29 2.38
N ILE A 803 39.78 -21.47 1.59
CA ILE A 803 40.77 -20.43 1.28
C ILE A 803 40.47 -19.89 -0.12
N VAL A 804 40.16 -18.60 -0.20
CA VAL A 804 39.92 -17.89 -1.46
C VAL A 804 41.27 -17.46 -2.02
N THR A 805 41.69 -18.09 -3.12
CA THR A 805 42.96 -17.87 -3.82
C THR A 805 42.85 -16.73 -4.83
N ALA A 806 43.97 -16.28 -5.40
CA ALA A 806 43.99 -15.38 -6.56
C ALA A 806 44.16 -16.17 -7.85
N ASN A 807 43.34 -15.90 -8.87
CA ASN A 807 43.43 -16.57 -10.15
C ASN A 807 44.73 -16.22 -10.91
N ASN A 808 45.30 -15.05 -10.67
CA ASN A 808 46.59 -14.65 -11.25
C ASN A 808 47.74 -15.59 -10.84
N ASP A 809 47.64 -16.29 -9.72
CA ASP A 809 48.70 -17.18 -9.22
C ASP A 809 48.72 -18.55 -9.91
N LYS A 810 47.84 -18.79 -10.89
CA LYS A 810 47.73 -20.06 -11.63
C LYS A 810 49.00 -20.49 -12.37
N TYR A 811 50.02 -19.64 -12.46
CA TYR A 811 51.32 -19.95 -13.06
C TYR A 811 52.40 -20.31 -12.03
N ALA A 812 52.06 -20.35 -10.74
CA ALA A 812 52.97 -20.75 -9.67
C ALA A 812 53.48 -22.18 -9.86
N THR A 813 54.78 -22.39 -9.63
CA THR A 813 55.47 -23.68 -9.84
C THR A 813 56.22 -24.15 -8.58
N GLU A 814 56.15 -23.38 -7.51
CA GLU A 814 56.85 -23.65 -6.25
C GLU A 814 56.27 -24.91 -5.56
N ALA A 815 57.14 -25.79 -5.08
CA ALA A 815 56.71 -26.99 -4.34
C ALA A 815 56.01 -26.67 -3.00
N ALA A 816 56.25 -25.49 -2.44
CA ALA A 816 55.61 -24.97 -1.24
C ALA A 816 55.01 -23.59 -1.54
N PHE A 817 53.90 -23.59 -2.28
CA PHE A 817 53.26 -22.37 -2.77
C PHE A 817 52.23 -21.81 -1.76
N LEU A 818 51.25 -22.62 -1.36
CA LEU A 818 50.24 -22.25 -0.39
C LEU A 818 50.47 -22.98 0.93
N THR A 819 50.77 -22.23 1.99
CA THR A 819 50.93 -22.78 3.34
C THR A 819 49.90 -22.17 4.29
N PHE A 820 49.39 -22.99 5.22
CA PHE A 820 48.47 -22.55 6.26
C PHE A 820 48.48 -23.54 7.43
N ARG A 821 48.13 -23.08 8.62
CA ARG A 821 48.00 -23.90 9.83
C ARG A 821 46.54 -24.20 10.12
N VAL A 822 46.21 -25.48 10.31
CA VAL A 822 44.88 -25.95 10.69
C VAL A 822 44.82 -26.28 12.18
N SER A 823 43.71 -25.94 12.83
CA SER A 823 43.54 -26.06 14.28
C SER A 823 43.07 -27.44 14.77
N LYS A 824 42.68 -28.33 13.86
CA LYS A 824 42.18 -29.68 14.16
C LYS A 824 42.49 -30.65 13.01
N HIS A 825 42.16 -31.93 13.19
CA HIS A 825 42.19 -32.93 12.13
C HIS A 825 41.21 -32.55 11.03
N VAL A 826 41.69 -32.50 9.79
CA VAL A 826 40.88 -32.05 8.65
C VAL A 826 41.12 -32.92 7.41
N HIS A 827 40.11 -32.96 6.57
CA HIS A 827 40.30 -33.27 5.16
C HIS A 827 40.42 -31.96 4.39
N VAL A 828 41.54 -31.78 3.71
CA VAL A 828 41.72 -30.71 2.73
C VAL A 828 41.29 -31.24 1.38
N TYR A 829 40.47 -30.46 0.70
CA TYR A 829 40.05 -30.70 -0.67
C TYR A 829 40.67 -29.63 -1.57
N VAL A 830 41.35 -30.07 -2.62
CA VAL A 830 41.83 -29.21 -3.69
C VAL A 830 40.95 -29.49 -4.90
N ALA A 831 40.13 -28.52 -5.29
CA ALA A 831 39.35 -28.58 -6.51
C ALA A 831 40.21 -28.06 -7.66
N TYR A 832 40.54 -28.95 -8.61
CA TYR A 832 41.43 -28.68 -9.73
C TYR A 832 40.64 -28.70 -11.04
N ASP A 833 41.06 -27.90 -12.02
CA ASP A 833 40.39 -27.76 -13.31
C ASP A 833 40.13 -29.14 -13.93
N ARG A 834 38.85 -29.45 -14.18
CA ARG A 834 38.41 -30.77 -14.62
C ARG A 834 38.94 -31.11 -16.02
N ASP A 835 39.16 -30.10 -16.84
CA ASP A 835 39.49 -30.30 -18.25
C ASP A 835 40.99 -30.56 -18.46
N VAL A 836 41.79 -30.49 -17.38
CA VAL A 836 43.22 -30.88 -17.37
C VAL A 836 43.36 -32.37 -17.06
N THR A 837 43.89 -33.13 -18.01
CA THR A 837 43.98 -34.60 -17.94
C THR A 837 45.10 -35.13 -17.03
N THR A 838 46.13 -34.31 -16.75
CA THR A 838 47.25 -34.67 -15.87
C THR A 838 47.46 -33.58 -14.82
N PRO A 839 47.05 -33.79 -13.56
CA PRO A 839 47.21 -32.78 -12.50
C PRO A 839 48.68 -32.66 -12.05
N PRO A 840 49.03 -31.58 -11.32
CA PRO A 840 50.37 -31.35 -10.76
C PRO A 840 50.92 -32.55 -9.99
N PHE A 841 52.23 -32.76 -10.04
CA PHE A 841 52.85 -33.96 -9.48
C PHE A 841 52.52 -34.17 -8.00
N TRP A 842 52.50 -33.09 -7.20
CA TRP A 842 52.16 -33.15 -5.78
C TRP A 842 50.71 -33.60 -5.50
N LEU A 843 49.80 -33.31 -6.42
CA LEU A 843 48.37 -33.61 -6.30
C LEU A 843 48.02 -35.03 -6.76
N GLN A 844 48.85 -35.65 -7.62
CA GLN A 844 48.63 -37.03 -8.10
C GLN A 844 48.63 -38.08 -6.97
N SER A 845 49.27 -37.79 -5.83
CA SER A 845 49.27 -38.65 -4.64
C SER A 845 47.99 -38.54 -3.79
N TRP A 846 47.09 -37.60 -4.11
CA TRP A 846 45.85 -37.38 -3.36
C TRP A 846 44.73 -38.25 -3.90
N THR A 847 43.74 -38.54 -3.05
CA THR A 847 42.59 -39.36 -3.46
C THR A 847 41.64 -38.51 -4.31
N ARG A 848 41.52 -38.82 -5.60
CA ARG A 848 40.49 -38.21 -6.46
C ARG A 848 39.11 -38.63 -5.99
N THR A 849 38.19 -37.67 -5.89
CA THR A 849 36.79 -37.91 -5.50
C THR A 849 35.84 -37.76 -6.70
N ASP A 850 34.55 -38.05 -6.50
CA ASP A 850 33.49 -37.77 -7.48
C ASP A 850 32.81 -36.41 -7.24
N TRP A 851 33.35 -35.59 -6.33
CA TRP A 851 32.79 -34.27 -6.01
C TRP A 851 33.22 -33.23 -7.04
N LEU A 852 32.22 -32.60 -7.66
CA LEU A 852 32.40 -31.53 -8.64
C LEU A 852 32.00 -30.18 -8.01
N VAL A 853 32.82 -29.16 -8.22
CA VAL A 853 32.50 -27.77 -7.89
C VAL A 853 32.29 -27.02 -9.21
N GLU A 854 31.10 -26.47 -9.40
CA GLU A 854 30.75 -25.69 -10.59
C GLU A 854 30.88 -24.20 -10.30
N THR A 855 31.50 -23.48 -11.22
CA THR A 855 31.68 -22.03 -11.14
C THR A 855 31.19 -21.39 -12.43
N SER A 856 30.98 -20.08 -12.41
CA SER A 856 30.66 -19.32 -13.63
C SER A 856 31.82 -19.21 -14.65
N ASP A 857 32.98 -19.81 -14.35
CA ASP A 857 34.16 -19.87 -15.23
C ASP A 857 34.41 -21.29 -15.75
N SER A 858 34.73 -22.22 -14.86
CA SER A 858 35.10 -23.60 -15.20
C SER A 858 34.64 -24.59 -14.10
N PRO A 859 34.34 -25.87 -14.44
CA PRO A 859 34.10 -26.91 -13.45
C PRO A 859 35.41 -27.49 -12.89
N PHE A 860 35.41 -27.80 -11.59
CA PHE A 860 36.57 -28.35 -10.87
C PHE A 860 36.25 -29.71 -10.25
N ILE A 861 37.19 -30.66 -10.34
CA ILE A 861 37.11 -31.97 -9.68
C ILE A 861 37.92 -31.96 -8.38
N CYS A 862 37.35 -32.46 -7.29
CA CYS A 862 38.00 -32.42 -5.97
C CYS A 862 38.93 -33.62 -5.72
N TYR A 863 40.12 -33.31 -5.20
CA TYR A 863 41.09 -34.25 -4.66
C TYR A 863 41.20 -34.06 -3.15
N LYS A 864 41.19 -35.16 -2.40
CA LYS A 864 41.10 -35.18 -0.93
C LYS A 864 42.39 -35.74 -0.31
N LYS A 865 42.85 -35.11 0.78
CA LYS A 865 43.88 -35.65 1.66
C LYS A 865 43.64 -35.26 3.12
N TYR A 866 43.99 -36.17 4.02
CA TYR A 866 43.93 -35.95 5.47
C TYR A 866 45.16 -35.19 5.97
N PHE A 867 44.94 -34.27 6.91
CA PHE A 867 45.98 -33.56 7.64
C PHE A 867 45.67 -33.53 9.14
N PRO A 868 46.65 -33.85 10.01
CA PRO A 868 46.52 -33.60 11.44
C PRO A 868 46.62 -32.09 11.77
N PRO A 869 46.28 -31.66 12.99
CA PRO A 869 46.48 -30.28 13.43
C PRO A 869 47.94 -29.86 13.23
N GLY A 870 48.18 -28.77 12.50
CA GLY A 870 49.53 -28.41 12.11
C GLY A 870 49.59 -27.64 10.79
N VAL A 871 50.79 -27.56 10.23
CA VAL A 871 51.05 -26.85 8.96
C VAL A 871 50.68 -27.76 7.80
N VAL A 872 49.86 -27.24 6.90
CA VAL A 872 49.55 -27.78 5.57
C VAL A 872 50.37 -27.01 4.55
N THR A 873 50.94 -27.72 3.58
CA THR A 873 51.70 -27.13 2.47
C THR A 873 51.20 -27.75 1.17
N LEU A 874 50.75 -26.89 0.26
CA LEU A 874 50.28 -27.23 -1.09
C LEU A 874 51.26 -26.65 -2.12
N GLY A 875 51.51 -27.41 -3.18
CA GLY A 875 52.36 -26.96 -4.29
C GLY A 875 51.63 -25.99 -5.22
N GLY A 876 52.37 -25.33 -6.08
CA GLY A 876 51.84 -24.44 -7.11
C GLY A 876 50.97 -25.19 -8.12
N ASN A 877 50.32 -24.42 -8.99
CA ASN A 877 49.42 -24.93 -10.02
C ASN A 877 50.17 -25.58 -11.22
N GLU A 878 51.51 -25.53 -11.21
CA GLU A 878 52.49 -26.11 -12.15
C GLU A 878 52.32 -25.73 -13.63
N GLY A 879 51.45 -24.77 -13.98
CA GLY A 879 51.29 -24.25 -15.35
C GLY A 879 50.92 -25.29 -16.40
N VAL A 880 50.53 -26.50 -15.98
CA VAL A 880 50.16 -27.64 -16.83
C VAL A 880 48.76 -27.44 -17.41
N GLY A 881 48.63 -26.55 -18.40
CA GLY A 881 47.43 -26.41 -19.23
C GLY A 881 46.15 -25.92 -18.54
N SER A 882 46.17 -25.65 -17.23
CA SER A 882 45.02 -25.11 -16.49
C SER A 882 44.84 -23.62 -16.77
N ASN A 883 43.62 -23.21 -17.14
CA ASN A 883 43.29 -21.79 -17.34
C ASN A 883 42.98 -21.07 -16.01
N SER A 884 42.79 -21.82 -14.93
CA SER A 884 42.35 -21.29 -13.63
C SER A 884 43.16 -21.85 -12.45
N MET A 885 43.22 -21.08 -11.36
CA MET A 885 43.87 -21.47 -10.11
C MET A 885 43.00 -22.48 -9.35
N TYR A 886 43.61 -23.45 -8.67
CA TYR A 886 42.85 -24.42 -7.87
C TYR A 886 42.14 -23.77 -6.67
N LEU A 887 41.06 -24.40 -6.22
CA LEU A 887 40.27 -23.99 -5.04
C LEU A 887 40.58 -24.88 -3.84
N VAL A 888 40.51 -24.34 -2.63
CA VAL A 888 40.86 -25.08 -1.39
C VAL A 888 39.73 -25.04 -0.38
N PHE A 889 39.23 -26.21 0.00
CA PHE A 889 38.19 -26.40 1.01
C PHE A 889 38.67 -27.30 2.14
N MET A 890 38.08 -27.17 3.33
CA MET A 890 38.45 -27.94 4.51
C MET A 890 37.21 -28.43 5.24
N THR A 891 37.12 -29.75 5.49
CA THR A 891 36.08 -30.34 6.33
C THR A 891 36.69 -31.00 7.56
N PRO A 892 35.95 -31.15 8.68
CA PRO A 892 36.43 -31.90 9.82
C PRO A 892 36.78 -33.34 9.44
N ALA A 893 37.76 -33.93 10.12
CA ALA A 893 38.11 -35.34 9.99
C ALA A 893 38.36 -35.94 11.38
N GLU A 894 38.11 -37.24 11.52
CA GLU A 894 38.55 -38.01 12.68
C GLU A 894 40.05 -38.30 12.60
N ASP A 895 40.67 -38.63 13.74
CA ASP A 895 42.07 -39.03 13.78
C ASP A 895 42.26 -40.37 13.05
N ALA A 896 42.97 -40.34 11.92
CA ALA A 896 43.27 -41.52 11.11
C ALA A 896 44.55 -42.26 11.55
N SER A 897 45.16 -41.88 12.68
CA SER A 897 46.35 -42.54 13.22
C SER A 897 46.02 -43.97 13.68
N PRO A 898 46.82 -45.00 13.33
CA PRO A 898 46.66 -46.30 13.95
C PRO A 898 46.91 -46.19 15.47
N PRO A 899 46.14 -46.88 16.32
CA PRO A 899 46.32 -46.81 17.76
C PRO A 899 47.74 -47.24 18.14
N ALA A 900 48.34 -46.53 19.12
CA ALA A 900 49.64 -46.91 19.65
C ALA A 900 49.60 -48.36 20.19
N PRO A 901 50.68 -49.16 20.01
CA PRO A 901 50.72 -50.51 20.56
C PRO A 901 50.50 -50.48 22.09
N PRO A 902 49.76 -51.45 22.66
CA PRO A 902 49.46 -51.44 24.09
C PRO A 902 50.74 -51.42 24.92
N THR A 903 50.89 -50.42 25.78
CA THR A 903 51.95 -50.37 26.80
C THR A 903 51.36 -50.75 28.16
N GLY A 904 51.75 -51.92 28.67
CA GLY A 904 51.45 -52.36 30.05
C GLY A 904 50.58 -53.62 30.17
N LEU A 905 51.18 -54.80 29.95
CA LEU A 905 50.66 -56.04 30.52
C LEU A 905 51.11 -56.13 31.99
N TRP A 906 50.20 -55.93 32.93
CA TRP A 906 50.40 -56.36 34.32
C TRP A 906 49.65 -57.68 34.51
N ALA A 907 50.40 -58.75 34.80
CA ALA A 907 49.82 -60.03 35.18
C ALA A 907 49.22 -59.91 36.60
N ALA A 908 47.90 -60.05 36.72
CA ALA A 908 47.25 -60.19 38.01
C ALA A 908 47.53 -61.59 38.58
N PRO A 909 47.87 -61.73 39.89
CA PRO A 909 48.01 -63.05 40.50
C PRO A 909 46.66 -63.75 40.58
N TRP A 910 46.67 -65.03 40.20
CA TRP A 910 45.52 -65.92 40.21
C TRP A 910 45.06 -66.19 41.65
N ALA A 911 43.87 -65.75 42.02
CA ALA A 911 43.22 -66.12 43.26
C ALA A 911 42.40 -67.41 43.05
N GLY A 912 43.01 -68.54 43.39
CA GLY A 912 42.30 -69.79 43.69
C GLY A 912 42.51 -70.13 45.16
N GLN A 913 41.40 -70.12 45.91
CA GLN A 913 41.22 -70.40 47.35
C GLN A 913 41.74 -69.38 48.36
#